data_AF-W6L9F0-F1
#
_entry.id   AF-W6L9F0-F1
#
_cell.length_a   1.000
_cell.length_b   1.000
_cell.length_c   1.000
_cell.angle_alpha   90.00
_cell.angle_beta   90.00
_cell.angle_gamma   90.00
#
_symmetry.space_group_name_H-M   'P 1'
#
loop_
_entity.id
_entity.type
_entity.pdbx_description
1 polymer ?
#
loop_
_entity_poly.entity_id
_entity_poly.type
_entity_poly.pdbx_seq_one_letter_code
_entity_poly.pdbx_strand_id
1 'polypeptide(L)'
;MRCHSHAFAATAPLRQLQNWAQVAGTHGMGLVRHLPMATAEGATGITHGAAPPADLFRTKVHEGLGTSASDPYTRTLPNQESIPPETSVLQTAAASAPTREEIAKLSTKWRTMQYWIGDTHPRLPLYLEQLAIPHPLPVSSTADELVSQFKSHIPNFFHDKPKDIQKKMLTLWCTAVTVYDSLASEHLFNREKFEAKLKAFHVRTLASVQELSAREEPLMALEVLHRKTILKRNKLIRESLIPLVENGAYFGFGDGVWRVFFETVDQNKSKIFGKDGGQLLGFVWDTIMNEDVIRTPSITACVALYLTLLSMICSSSLLAGKTTQTPLKNIDESLGHSKKKFDENIFALVSPIRKRKFAELVIRGMLDTVEGSQKLSQILCSRGMDDLSRETALCEVINDSQCLLEADAAGLTSRFDSTAEVKSLLASILGSSDAAVRSHVASTFGLSLTSTRVDWDQIFVKVDWSTNWHRLIVELLSNTPTLLSVHQLIKNAIGNKNSSNRLYNQVYEEELQQVIAARQARVVSKKNKVALILEEMTSFRNINQTLEILRDLGIQMEELEQENAAIEEQLKTKPPTVDPGVLKCLLEAIGERHPMWIKAGVLPSTSATLNLDSLTSLEMMVRIFVRLVYLPQVGAATIAQHSRRRIGPIGKESFQYNVPTEMGIVEQYDNLQYKRYDWQGWYQRMVDIHNRNVSIRCRIDHLQRLDNYGAPLVDLQTERRLRILCGDRVGMGVLKLDSNKYEDQADNVTYGTIKLSEILAESRKAQLGPEYWPTVEVKVRKPNGQTQAYYSSLDNERIEQRSKELYKAYTESKKHSLFVTPMDLWLEVKGAQTRRAAKNTDLEGYTVDTLGKSLEDD
;
A
#
# COMPACT_ATOMS: atom_id res chain seq x y z
N MET A 1 -23.70 -5.09 9.21
CA MET A 1 -24.42 -4.19 8.29
C MET A 1 -23.92 -4.47 6.88
N ARG A 2 -24.81 -4.89 5.97
CA ARG A 2 -24.49 -5.10 4.55
C ARG A 2 -24.51 -3.74 3.86
N CYS A 3 -23.35 -3.23 3.46
CA CYS A 3 -23.25 -2.00 2.69
C CYS A 3 -23.71 -2.29 1.27
N HIS A 4 -24.89 -1.79 0.91
CA HIS A 4 -25.31 -1.68 -0.48
C HIS A 4 -24.38 -0.72 -1.20
N SER A 5 -23.67 -1.22 -2.22
CA SER A 5 -22.98 -0.40 -3.21
C SER A 5 -24.03 0.33 -4.05
N HIS A 6 -24.41 1.53 -3.63
CA HIS A 6 -25.09 2.44 -4.54
C HIS A 6 -24.12 2.81 -5.66
N ALA A 7 -24.57 2.68 -6.90
CA ALA A 7 -23.86 3.26 -8.04
C ALA A 7 -23.70 4.76 -7.77
N PHE A 8 -22.46 5.24 -7.77
CA PHE A 8 -22.17 6.67 -7.84
C PHE A 8 -22.96 7.22 -9.03
N ALA A 9 -23.90 8.13 -8.77
CA ALA A 9 -24.48 8.94 -9.82
C ALA A 9 -23.31 9.60 -10.56
N ALA A 10 -23.13 9.25 -11.83
CA ALA A 10 -22.17 9.94 -12.68
C ALA A 10 -22.58 11.42 -12.67
N THR A 11 -21.89 12.23 -11.88
CA THR A 11 -21.95 13.68 -11.99
C THR A 11 -21.64 13.99 -13.44
N ALA A 12 -22.65 14.49 -14.18
CA ALA A 12 -22.43 15.00 -15.51
C ALA A 12 -21.21 15.93 -15.45
N PRO A 13 -20.24 15.81 -16.39
CA PRO A 13 -19.04 16.64 -16.33
C PRO A 13 -19.49 18.10 -16.31
N LEU A 14 -19.23 18.78 -15.19
CA LEU A 14 -19.42 20.22 -15.07
C LEU A 14 -18.57 20.86 -16.17
N ARG A 15 -19.22 21.26 -17.27
CA ARG A 15 -18.55 21.97 -18.35
C ARG A 15 -18.12 23.31 -17.77
N GLN A 16 -16.81 23.50 -17.60
CA GLN A 16 -16.26 24.83 -17.34
C GLN A 16 -16.61 25.70 -18.54
N LEU A 17 -17.52 26.65 -18.34
CA LEU A 17 -17.99 27.51 -19.42
C LEU A 17 -16.80 28.32 -19.96
N GLN A 18 -16.58 28.24 -21.28
CA GLN A 18 -15.68 29.15 -21.95
C GLN A 18 -16.17 30.59 -21.74
N ASN A 19 -15.25 31.51 -21.47
CA ASN A 19 -15.57 32.91 -21.13
C ASN A 19 -16.51 33.07 -19.92
N TRP A 20 -16.36 32.25 -18.88
CA TRP A 20 -17.12 32.41 -17.62
C TRP A 20 -17.12 33.85 -17.10
N ALA A 21 -16.00 34.57 -17.17
CA ALA A 21 -15.92 35.97 -16.76
C ALA A 21 -16.89 36.87 -17.53
N GLN A 22 -17.10 36.61 -18.83
CA GLN A 22 -18.08 37.32 -19.66
C GLN A 22 -19.50 36.92 -19.27
N VAL A 23 -19.76 35.64 -19.02
CA VAL A 23 -21.07 35.15 -18.54
C VAL A 23 -21.43 35.78 -17.20
N ALA A 24 -20.50 35.78 -16.25
CA ALA A 24 -20.66 36.41 -14.94
C ALA A 24 -20.76 37.95 -15.02
N GLY A 25 -20.20 38.57 -16.06
CA GLY A 25 -20.27 40.01 -16.31
C GLY A 25 -21.47 40.46 -17.14
N THR A 26 -22.35 39.56 -17.58
CA THR A 26 -23.52 39.89 -18.43
C THR A 26 -24.83 39.70 -17.67
N HIS A 27 -25.69 40.72 -17.72
CA HIS A 27 -27.05 40.58 -17.20
C HIS A 27 -27.81 39.50 -17.97
N GLY A 28 -28.51 38.60 -17.26
CA GLY A 28 -29.20 37.46 -17.87
C GLY A 28 -28.30 36.30 -18.32
N MET A 29 -27.03 36.25 -17.87
CA MET A 29 -26.08 35.13 -18.05
C MET A 29 -25.89 34.68 -19.51
N GLY A 30 -26.07 35.60 -20.48
CA GLY A 30 -26.04 35.29 -21.91
C GLY A 30 -27.24 34.49 -22.45
N LEU A 31 -28.21 34.14 -21.60
CA LEU A 31 -29.44 33.43 -21.99
C LEU A 31 -30.57 34.40 -22.38
N VAL A 32 -30.58 35.60 -21.77
CA VAL A 32 -31.56 36.64 -22.07
C VAL A 32 -31.03 37.55 -23.18
N ARG A 33 -31.80 37.69 -24.25
CA ARG A 33 -31.51 38.65 -25.33
C ARG A 33 -32.05 40.03 -24.93
N HIS A 34 -31.17 40.92 -24.49
CA HIS A 34 -31.51 42.33 -24.21
C HIS A 34 -31.47 43.17 -25.49
N LEU A 35 -32.48 42.99 -26.34
CA LEU A 35 -32.73 43.85 -27.50
C LEU A 35 -33.81 44.88 -27.13
N PRO A 36 -33.69 46.15 -27.55
CA PRO A 36 -34.70 47.17 -27.26
C PRO A 36 -36.04 46.77 -27.90
N MET A 37 -37.16 46.91 -27.17
CA MET A 37 -38.49 46.53 -27.67
C MET A 37 -38.91 47.25 -28.96
N ALA A 38 -38.24 48.37 -29.30
CA ALA A 38 -38.45 49.10 -30.55
C ALA A 38 -38.07 48.30 -31.82
N THR A 39 -37.32 47.20 -31.71
CA THR A 39 -36.88 46.37 -32.85
C THR A 39 -37.56 45.00 -32.94
N ALA A 40 -38.52 44.70 -32.06
CA ALA A 40 -39.26 43.43 -32.11
C ALA A 40 -40.35 43.47 -33.19
N GLU A 41 -39.97 43.21 -34.44
CA GLU A 41 -40.93 42.89 -35.51
C GLU A 41 -41.63 41.56 -35.19
N GLY A 42 -42.93 41.64 -34.92
CA GLY A 42 -43.90 40.57 -35.19
C GLY A 42 -43.73 39.25 -34.42
N ALA A 43 -44.12 39.23 -33.14
CA ALA A 43 -44.71 38.02 -32.55
C ALA A 43 -46.22 38.25 -32.41
N THR A 44 -47.02 37.44 -33.10
CA THR A 44 -48.49 37.52 -33.12
C THR A 44 -49.04 37.35 -31.70
N GLY A 45 -49.34 38.46 -31.02
CA GLY A 45 -49.96 38.44 -29.70
C GLY A 45 -49.68 39.64 -28.77
N ILE A 46 -48.80 40.58 -29.10
CA ILE A 46 -48.47 41.72 -28.22
C ILE A 46 -48.93 43.04 -28.88
N THR A 47 -50.04 43.61 -28.41
CA THR A 47 -50.73 44.77 -29.03
C THR A 47 -50.46 46.14 -28.39
N HIS A 48 -49.50 46.24 -27.46
CA HIS A 48 -49.12 47.53 -26.86
C HIS A 48 -47.64 47.82 -27.10
N GLY A 49 -47.35 48.85 -27.89
CA GLY A 49 -45.99 49.39 -28.02
C GLY A 49 -45.59 50.11 -26.75
N ALA A 50 -44.40 49.81 -26.23
CA ALA A 50 -43.84 50.52 -25.08
C ALA A 50 -43.43 51.95 -25.49
N ALA A 51 -43.67 52.93 -24.62
CA ALA A 51 -43.17 54.29 -24.79
C ALA A 51 -41.62 54.30 -24.77
N PRO A 52 -40.96 55.27 -25.43
CA PRO A 52 -39.51 55.38 -25.38
C PRO A 52 -39.00 55.56 -23.92
N PRO A 53 -37.80 55.08 -23.61
CA PRO A 53 -37.19 55.23 -22.29
C PRO A 53 -37.05 56.71 -21.93
N ALA A 54 -37.28 57.06 -20.66
CA ALA A 54 -37.13 58.43 -20.18
C ALA A 54 -35.67 58.90 -20.22
N ASP A 55 -35.44 60.12 -20.72
CA ASP A 55 -34.09 60.66 -20.98
C ASP A 55 -33.27 60.87 -19.69
N LEU A 56 -33.85 61.54 -18.69
CA LEU A 56 -33.25 61.74 -17.37
C LEU A 56 -34.12 61.09 -16.29
N PHE A 57 -33.85 59.82 -16.00
CA PHE A 57 -34.57 59.06 -14.99
C PHE A 57 -33.61 58.27 -14.08
N ARG A 58 -33.79 58.38 -12.76
CA ARG A 58 -33.01 57.61 -11.78
C ARG A 58 -33.74 56.30 -11.48
N THR A 59 -33.29 55.21 -12.07
CA THR A 59 -33.89 53.89 -11.86
C THR A 59 -33.62 53.34 -10.45
N LYS A 60 -34.44 52.38 -10.00
CA LYS A 60 -34.13 51.59 -8.80
C LYS A 60 -32.93 50.69 -9.05
N VAL A 61 -32.25 50.24 -7.99
CA VAL A 61 -31.00 49.47 -8.09
C VAL A 61 -31.16 48.17 -8.89
N HIS A 62 -32.30 47.48 -8.77
CA HIS A 62 -32.58 46.22 -9.46
C HIS A 62 -33.24 46.40 -10.84
N GLU A 63 -33.50 47.64 -11.27
CA GLU A 63 -34.21 47.97 -12.51
C GLU A 63 -33.35 48.85 -13.43
N GLY A 64 -33.53 48.67 -14.73
CA GLY A 64 -33.03 49.58 -15.76
C GLY A 64 -34.15 49.98 -16.70
N LEU A 65 -33.87 50.89 -17.62
CA LEU A 65 -34.86 51.34 -18.60
C LEU A 65 -35.03 50.34 -19.76
N GLY A 66 -34.23 49.27 -19.79
CA GLY A 66 -34.31 48.22 -20.80
C GLY A 66 -33.79 48.65 -22.18
N THR A 67 -32.87 49.61 -22.18
CA THR A 67 -32.29 50.19 -23.41
C THR A 67 -31.28 49.24 -24.07
N SER A 68 -30.57 48.44 -23.27
CA SER A 68 -29.46 47.60 -23.73
C SER A 68 -29.12 46.49 -22.73
N ALA A 69 -28.14 45.64 -23.05
CA ALA A 69 -27.63 44.63 -22.12
C ALA A 69 -26.90 45.23 -20.89
N SER A 70 -26.36 46.46 -21.00
CA SER A 70 -25.74 47.17 -19.88
C SER A 70 -26.77 47.89 -19.00
N ASP A 71 -27.97 48.16 -19.52
CA ASP A 71 -29.11 48.69 -18.75
C ASP A 71 -30.38 47.86 -19.05
N PRO A 72 -30.43 46.61 -18.57
CA PRO A 72 -31.56 45.72 -18.80
C PRO A 72 -32.78 46.16 -17.97
N TYR A 73 -33.98 45.73 -18.35
CA TYR A 73 -35.18 45.99 -17.53
C TYR A 73 -35.02 45.48 -16.09
N THR A 74 -34.38 44.32 -15.91
CA THR A 74 -34.06 43.76 -14.59
C THR A 74 -32.57 43.51 -14.50
N ARG A 75 -31.91 44.19 -13.55
CA ARG A 75 -30.49 44.01 -13.28
C ARG A 75 -30.29 42.75 -12.43
N THR A 76 -29.84 41.68 -13.08
CA THR A 76 -29.57 40.38 -12.44
C THR A 76 -28.22 40.30 -11.71
N LEU A 77 -27.27 41.19 -12.02
CA LEU A 77 -25.94 41.16 -11.42
C LEU A 77 -25.97 41.87 -10.06
N PRO A 78 -25.32 41.32 -9.03
CA PRO A 78 -25.25 41.98 -7.72
C PRO A 78 -24.39 43.24 -7.80
N ASN A 79 -24.69 44.21 -6.94
CA ASN A 79 -23.89 45.44 -6.77
C ASN A 79 -22.78 45.29 -5.71
N GLN A 80 -22.59 44.08 -5.18
CA GLN A 80 -21.55 43.71 -4.21
C GLN A 80 -20.36 43.05 -4.92
N GLU A 81 -19.19 43.06 -4.27
CA GLU A 81 -18.01 42.36 -4.78
C GLU A 81 -18.27 40.84 -4.92
N SER A 82 -18.00 40.31 -6.11
CA SER A 82 -18.14 38.88 -6.40
C SER A 82 -16.79 38.19 -6.24
N ILE A 83 -16.65 37.37 -5.19
CA ILE A 83 -15.45 36.57 -4.90
C ILE A 83 -15.72 35.12 -5.32
N PRO A 84 -14.84 34.48 -6.11
CA PRO A 84 -14.99 33.06 -6.44
C PRO A 84 -14.91 32.18 -5.18
N PRO A 85 -15.54 31.00 -5.17
CA PRO A 85 -15.47 30.11 -4.01
C PRO A 85 -14.03 29.72 -3.70
N GLU A 86 -13.70 29.63 -2.41
CA GLU A 86 -12.40 29.13 -1.97
C GLU A 86 -12.14 27.73 -2.54
N THR A 87 -10.92 27.50 -3.00
CA THR A 87 -10.55 26.23 -3.62
C THR A 87 -10.63 25.08 -2.62
N SER A 88 -11.35 24.01 -2.97
CA SER A 88 -11.39 22.77 -2.19
C SER A 88 -10.12 21.91 -2.34
N VAL A 89 -9.16 22.34 -3.17
CA VAL A 89 -7.87 21.66 -3.35
C VAL A 89 -7.06 21.77 -2.06
N LEU A 90 -6.56 20.63 -1.57
CA LEU A 90 -5.72 20.56 -0.38
C LEU A 90 -4.34 21.20 -0.64
N GLN A 91 -4.23 22.50 -0.38
CA GLN A 91 -2.98 23.25 -0.55
C GLN A 91 -1.81 22.67 0.26
N THR A 92 -2.09 22.01 1.39
CA THR A 92 -1.07 21.40 2.25
C THR A 92 -0.45 20.13 1.69
N ALA A 93 -1.16 19.46 0.77
CA ALA A 93 -0.72 18.22 0.13
C ALA A 93 -0.19 18.44 -1.30
N ALA A 94 -0.46 19.61 -1.90
CA ALA A 94 0.02 19.94 -3.23
C ALA A 94 1.52 20.25 -3.20
N ALA A 95 2.32 19.46 -3.92
CA ALA A 95 3.73 19.74 -4.15
C ALA A 95 3.88 20.74 -5.30
N SER A 96 4.21 22.00 -4.98
CA SER A 96 4.56 23.01 -5.99
C SER A 96 6.04 22.92 -6.37
N ALA A 97 6.40 23.49 -7.51
CA ALA A 97 7.82 23.69 -7.85
C ALA A 97 8.53 24.58 -6.81
N PRO A 98 9.82 24.37 -6.53
CA PRO A 98 10.57 25.13 -5.53
C PRO A 98 10.80 26.56 -5.99
N THR A 99 10.40 27.53 -5.18
CA THR A 99 10.73 28.94 -5.45
C THR A 99 12.13 29.29 -4.91
N ARG A 100 12.77 30.32 -5.47
CA ARG A 100 14.09 30.78 -4.97
C ARG A 100 14.05 31.19 -3.50
N GLU A 101 12.95 31.80 -3.06
CA GLU A 101 12.75 32.19 -1.66
C GLU A 101 12.58 30.98 -0.73
N GLU A 102 11.89 29.95 -1.20
CA GLU A 102 11.73 28.70 -0.49
C GLU A 102 13.08 28.00 -0.33
N ILE A 103 13.84 27.90 -1.43
CA ILE A 103 15.21 27.36 -1.47
C ILE A 103 16.06 28.10 -0.42
N ALA A 104 16.13 29.43 -0.45
CA ALA A 104 16.95 30.19 0.50
C ALA A 104 16.61 29.93 1.99
N LYS A 105 15.36 29.56 2.30
CA LYS A 105 14.88 29.31 3.67
C LYS A 105 14.79 27.82 4.03
N LEU A 106 15.25 26.92 3.16
CA LEU A 106 15.00 25.49 3.25
C LEU A 106 15.52 24.85 4.55
N SER A 107 16.67 25.31 5.05
CA SER A 107 17.26 24.89 6.34
C SER A 107 16.37 25.15 7.57
N THR A 108 15.41 26.07 7.45
CA THR A 108 14.50 26.47 8.54
C THR A 108 13.10 25.91 8.42
N LYS A 109 12.73 25.34 7.26
CA LYS A 109 11.38 24.85 6.97
C LYS A 109 11.05 23.56 7.73
N TRP A 110 9.76 23.43 8.08
CA TRP A 110 9.17 22.25 8.71
C TRP A 110 8.06 21.71 7.80
N ARG A 111 8.25 20.49 7.31
CA ARG A 111 7.33 19.84 6.37
C ARG A 111 7.36 18.31 6.51
N THR A 112 6.37 17.65 5.93
CA THR A 112 6.23 16.18 5.94
C THR A 112 7.36 15.49 5.18
N MET A 113 7.53 14.18 5.36
CA MET A 113 8.55 13.41 4.64
C MET A 113 8.36 13.44 3.11
N GLN A 114 7.10 13.46 2.66
CA GLN A 114 6.74 13.61 1.25
C GLN A 114 7.22 14.93 0.63
N TYR A 115 7.31 16.02 1.40
CA TYR A 115 7.92 17.26 0.89
C TYR A 115 9.43 17.11 0.66
N TRP A 116 10.11 16.30 1.47
CA TRP A 116 11.56 16.11 1.41
C TRP A 116 11.97 15.11 0.31
N ILE A 117 11.28 13.97 0.19
CA ILE A 117 11.62 12.83 -0.70
C ILE A 117 10.46 12.50 -1.65
N GLY A 118 9.60 13.48 -1.95
CA GLY A 118 8.43 13.29 -2.81
C GLY A 118 8.74 12.90 -4.24
N ASP A 119 7.69 12.57 -4.98
CA ASP A 119 7.72 12.21 -6.40
C ASP A 119 8.10 13.41 -7.30
N THR A 120 7.55 14.57 -6.99
CA THR A 120 7.64 15.78 -7.79
C THR A 120 8.46 16.82 -7.03
N HIS A 121 9.66 17.11 -7.54
CA HIS A 121 10.61 18.08 -6.99
C HIS A 121 11.02 17.83 -5.52
N PRO A 122 11.74 16.74 -5.20
CA PRO A 122 12.19 16.47 -3.83
C PRO A 122 13.09 17.60 -3.31
N ARG A 123 12.86 18.01 -2.06
CA ARG A 123 13.58 19.14 -1.44
C ARG A 123 14.83 18.73 -0.70
N LEU A 124 14.96 17.46 -0.32
CA LEU A 124 16.13 16.96 0.41
C LEU A 124 17.42 17.02 -0.43
N PRO A 125 17.41 16.63 -1.74
CA PRO A 125 18.57 16.82 -2.60
C PRO A 125 18.96 18.30 -2.73
N LEU A 126 17.99 19.19 -2.92
CA LEU A 126 18.22 20.64 -3.02
C LEU A 126 18.84 21.21 -1.73
N TYR A 127 18.39 20.74 -0.56
CA TYR A 127 19.01 21.11 0.71
C TYR A 127 20.48 20.68 0.79
N LEU A 128 20.79 19.46 0.35
CA LEU A 128 22.18 18.98 0.30
C LEU A 128 23.04 19.76 -0.69
N GLU A 129 22.51 20.13 -1.86
CA GLU A 129 23.22 20.95 -2.84
C GLU A 129 23.65 22.32 -2.27
N GLN A 130 22.80 22.94 -1.44
CA GLN A 130 23.12 24.22 -0.78
C GLN A 130 24.29 24.13 0.19
N LEU A 131 24.48 22.96 0.80
CA LEU A 131 25.57 22.73 1.74
C LEU A 131 26.92 22.65 1.02
N ALA A 132 26.94 22.27 -0.26
CA ALA A 132 28.14 22.29 -1.07
C ALA A 132 28.55 23.73 -1.41
N ILE A 133 29.86 24.00 -1.44
CA ILE A 133 30.39 25.30 -1.87
C ILE A 133 30.16 25.42 -3.38
N PRO A 134 29.51 26.49 -3.88
CA PRO A 134 29.27 26.67 -5.31
C PRO A 134 30.59 26.89 -6.06
N HIS A 135 30.70 26.30 -7.25
CA HIS A 135 31.84 26.46 -8.17
C HIS A 135 33.24 26.34 -7.51
N PRO A 136 33.57 25.19 -6.89
CA PRO A 136 34.91 24.99 -6.34
C PRO A 136 35.94 24.96 -7.49
N LEU A 137 37.09 25.60 -7.27
CA LEU A 137 38.18 25.59 -8.25
C LEU A 137 38.79 24.18 -8.35
N PRO A 138 38.94 23.59 -9.55
CA PRO A 138 39.58 22.29 -9.72
C PRO A 138 41.07 22.37 -9.41
N VAL A 139 41.62 21.28 -8.90
CA VAL A 139 43.07 21.12 -8.64
C VAL A 139 43.68 20.41 -9.84
N SER A 140 44.77 20.97 -10.41
CA SER A 140 45.51 20.33 -11.51
C SER A 140 46.32 19.13 -11.00
N SER A 141 46.64 18.18 -11.88
CA SER A 141 47.50 17.03 -11.53
C SER A 141 48.86 17.46 -10.97
N THR A 142 49.47 18.49 -11.55
CA THR A 142 50.74 19.07 -11.08
C THR A 142 50.67 19.64 -9.67
N ALA A 143 49.57 20.30 -9.33
CA ALA A 143 49.34 20.84 -7.99
C ALA A 143 49.10 19.73 -6.96
N ASP A 144 48.42 18.65 -7.37
CA ASP A 144 48.17 17.49 -6.53
C ASP A 144 49.46 16.71 -6.23
N GLU A 145 50.30 16.51 -7.26
CA GLU A 145 51.63 15.93 -7.13
C GLU A 145 52.51 16.74 -6.17
N LEU A 146 52.50 18.07 -6.29
CA LEU A 146 53.23 18.97 -5.39
C LEU A 146 52.85 18.75 -3.93
N VAL A 147 51.56 18.64 -3.59
CA VAL A 147 51.10 18.36 -2.22
C VAL A 147 51.51 16.95 -1.75
N SER A 148 51.40 15.95 -2.63
CA SER A 148 51.75 14.56 -2.28
C SER A 148 53.26 14.36 -2.03
N GLN A 149 54.10 15.06 -2.80
CA GLN A 149 55.54 14.98 -2.72
C GLN A 149 56.15 16.04 -1.80
N PHE A 150 55.36 17.02 -1.32
CA PHE A 150 55.86 18.11 -0.49
C PHE A 150 56.63 17.60 0.71
N LYS A 151 56.08 16.61 1.45
CA LYS A 151 56.70 16.02 2.64
C LYS A 151 58.10 15.46 2.37
N SER A 152 58.30 14.79 1.24
CA SER A 152 59.60 14.22 0.86
C SER A 152 60.57 15.26 0.32
N HIS A 153 60.06 16.36 -0.23
CA HIS A 153 60.87 17.44 -0.80
C HIS A 153 61.20 18.56 0.20
N ILE A 154 60.65 18.58 1.42
CA ILE A 154 61.02 19.57 2.46
C ILE A 154 62.55 19.67 2.65
N PRO A 155 63.33 18.57 2.75
CA PRO A 155 64.79 18.66 2.85
C PRO A 155 65.45 19.32 1.64
N ASN A 156 64.90 19.12 0.43
CA ASN A 156 65.42 19.68 -0.82
C ASN A 156 65.06 21.17 -0.96
N PHE A 157 63.82 21.53 -0.64
CA PHE A 157 63.32 22.92 -0.67
C PHE A 157 63.95 23.80 0.42
N PHE A 158 64.49 23.21 1.48
CA PHE A 158 65.04 23.93 2.63
C PHE A 158 66.51 23.58 2.91
N HIS A 159 67.26 23.10 1.91
CA HIS A 159 68.67 22.72 2.06
C HIS A 159 69.55 23.87 2.60
N ASP A 160 69.19 25.12 2.29
CA ASP A 160 69.87 26.34 2.75
C ASP A 160 69.52 26.75 4.20
N LYS A 161 68.60 26.06 4.87
CA LYS A 161 68.09 26.42 6.21
C LYS A 161 68.52 25.41 7.28
N PRO A 162 68.63 25.83 8.56
CA PRO A 162 68.96 24.93 9.67
C PRO A 162 68.00 23.73 9.77
N LYS A 163 68.53 22.57 10.18
CA LYS A 163 67.73 21.34 10.40
C LYS A 163 66.54 21.54 11.34
N ASP A 164 66.62 22.50 12.28
CA ASP A 164 65.53 22.83 13.18
C ASP A 164 64.34 23.49 12.47
N ILE A 165 64.58 24.32 11.45
CA ILE A 165 63.52 24.93 10.63
C ILE A 165 62.87 23.86 9.75
N GLN A 166 63.68 22.96 9.17
CA GLN A 166 63.16 21.82 8.39
C GLN A 166 62.25 20.92 9.25
N LYS A 167 62.67 20.61 10.49
CA LYS A 167 61.84 19.86 11.44
C LYS A 167 60.55 20.60 11.81
N LYS A 168 60.61 21.91 12.10
CA LYS A 168 59.42 22.74 12.40
C LYS A 168 58.44 22.78 11.22
N MET A 169 58.95 22.93 10.00
CA MET A 169 58.14 22.92 8.78
C MET A 169 57.48 21.55 8.55
N LEU A 170 58.21 20.46 8.79
CA LEU A 170 57.67 19.11 8.67
C LEU A 170 56.59 18.83 9.72
N THR A 171 56.77 19.26 10.97
CA THR A 171 55.74 19.15 12.00
C THR A 171 54.51 19.99 11.68
N LEU A 172 54.71 21.21 11.18
CA LEU A 172 53.62 22.10 10.80
C LEU A 172 52.85 21.54 9.60
N TRP A 173 53.53 21.02 8.58
CA TRP A 173 52.90 20.38 7.43
C TRP A 173 52.11 19.14 7.82
N CYS A 174 52.66 18.25 8.65
CA CYS A 174 51.94 17.07 9.12
C CYS A 174 50.68 17.48 9.91
N THR A 175 50.79 18.48 10.78
CA THR A 175 49.66 19.01 11.54
C THR A 175 48.61 19.62 10.60
N ALA A 176 49.04 20.44 9.64
CA ALA A 176 48.16 21.07 8.65
C ALA A 176 47.39 20.01 7.86
N VAL A 177 48.08 19.01 7.29
CA VAL A 177 47.43 17.91 6.55
C VAL A 177 46.39 17.21 7.42
N THR A 178 46.72 16.84 8.66
CA THR A 178 45.76 16.16 9.56
C THR A 178 44.54 17.03 9.87
N VAL A 179 44.73 18.33 10.10
CA VAL A 179 43.63 19.24 10.43
C VAL A 179 42.77 19.53 9.20
N TYR A 180 43.37 19.81 8.04
CA TYR A 180 42.63 19.98 6.77
C TYR A 180 41.81 18.74 6.42
N ASP A 181 42.39 17.54 6.58
CA ASP A 181 41.66 16.30 6.36
C ASP A 181 40.51 16.10 7.34
N SER A 182 40.70 16.43 8.63
CA SER A 182 39.62 16.37 9.63
C SER A 182 38.50 17.38 9.36
N LEU A 183 38.85 18.61 8.93
CA LEU A 183 37.91 19.68 8.60
C LEU A 183 37.01 19.30 7.41
N ALA A 184 37.48 18.47 6.48
CA ALA A 184 36.66 18.00 5.37
C ALA A 184 35.44 17.17 5.83
N SER A 185 35.57 16.46 6.96
CA SER A 185 34.50 15.68 7.60
C SER A 185 33.77 16.43 8.72
N GLU A 186 34.44 17.35 9.41
CA GLU A 186 33.82 18.16 10.46
C GLU A 186 32.85 19.22 9.86
N HIS A 187 31.73 19.46 10.53
CA HIS A 187 30.73 20.47 10.12
C HIS A 187 30.16 20.28 8.69
N LEU A 188 30.03 19.04 8.24
CA LEU A 188 29.49 18.70 6.92
C LEU A 188 28.14 19.40 6.63
N PHE A 189 27.25 19.48 7.61
CA PHE A 189 25.90 20.05 7.46
C PHE A 189 25.78 21.52 7.87
N ASN A 190 26.91 22.21 8.10
CA ASN A 190 26.95 23.64 8.41
C ASN A 190 28.02 24.34 7.56
N ARG A 191 27.63 24.78 6.36
CA ARG A 191 28.53 25.39 5.37
C ARG A 191 29.25 26.62 5.91
N GLU A 192 28.52 27.54 6.53
CA GLU A 192 29.07 28.81 7.03
C GLU A 192 30.14 28.57 8.10
N LYS A 193 29.87 27.63 9.03
CA LYS A 193 30.82 27.26 10.08
C LYS A 193 32.06 26.57 9.53
N PHE A 194 31.90 25.72 8.51
CA PHE A 194 33.01 25.11 7.79
C PHE A 194 33.88 26.16 7.10
N GLU A 195 33.30 27.06 6.30
CA GLU A 195 34.02 28.13 5.58
C GLU A 195 34.78 29.04 6.56
N ALA A 196 34.13 29.45 7.65
CA ALA A 196 34.74 30.30 8.67
C ALA A 196 35.94 29.62 9.36
N LYS A 197 35.80 28.35 9.76
CA LYS A 197 36.89 27.58 10.38
C LYS A 197 38.03 27.30 9.42
N LEU A 198 37.72 26.90 8.19
CA LEU A 198 38.70 26.62 7.15
C LEU A 198 39.51 27.89 6.83
N LYS A 199 38.84 29.04 6.68
CA LYS A 199 39.49 30.33 6.44
C LYS A 199 40.36 30.76 7.62
N ALA A 200 39.85 30.67 8.85
CA ALA A 200 40.61 31.04 10.05
C ALA A 200 41.86 30.16 10.23
N PHE A 201 41.74 28.84 10.03
CA PHE A 201 42.86 27.91 10.10
C PHE A 201 43.87 28.15 8.97
N HIS A 202 43.39 28.41 7.75
CA HIS A 202 44.24 28.70 6.61
C HIS A 202 45.07 29.97 6.82
N VAL A 203 44.45 31.08 7.24
CA VAL A 203 45.14 32.35 7.54
C VAL A 203 46.20 32.16 8.61
N ARG A 204 45.88 31.44 9.70
CA ARG A 204 46.84 31.16 10.78
C ARG A 204 48.03 30.32 10.30
N THR A 205 47.76 29.27 9.53
CA THR A 205 48.81 28.36 9.03
C THR A 205 49.69 29.04 7.99
N LEU A 206 49.09 29.89 7.15
CA LEU A 206 49.79 30.68 6.14
C LEU A 206 50.75 31.67 6.81
N ALA A 207 50.34 32.37 7.86
CA ALA A 207 51.22 33.26 8.63
C ALA A 207 52.42 32.49 9.22
N SER A 208 52.18 31.33 9.84
CA SER A 208 53.25 30.49 10.40
C SER A 208 54.19 29.92 9.34
N VAL A 209 53.72 29.65 8.11
CA VAL A 209 54.60 29.24 7.00
C VAL A 209 55.43 30.42 6.47
N GLN A 210 54.83 31.61 6.36
CA GLN A 210 55.55 32.82 5.95
C GLN A 210 56.65 33.22 6.95
N GLU A 211 56.42 33.02 8.25
CA GLU A 211 57.44 33.20 9.30
C GLU A 211 58.62 32.24 9.14
N LEU A 212 58.39 31.02 8.64
CA LEU A 212 59.42 29.99 8.47
C LEU A 212 60.11 30.06 7.09
N SER A 213 59.43 30.57 6.05
CA SER A 213 59.91 30.62 4.67
C SER A 213 59.22 31.71 3.85
N ALA A 214 60.01 32.46 3.07
CA ALA A 214 59.49 33.40 2.07
C ALA A 214 59.33 32.77 0.66
N ARG A 215 59.54 31.45 0.53
CA ARG A 215 59.42 30.75 -0.76
C ARG A 215 57.95 30.55 -1.16
N GLU A 216 57.68 30.54 -2.46
CA GLU A 216 56.31 30.45 -3.00
C GLU A 216 55.75 29.02 -2.97
N GLU A 217 56.59 27.99 -3.08
CA GLU A 217 56.13 26.59 -3.17
C GLU A 217 55.36 26.11 -1.92
N PRO A 218 55.81 26.41 -0.68
CA PRO A 218 55.03 26.13 0.53
C PRO A 218 53.67 26.84 0.59
N LEU A 219 53.59 28.07 0.08
CA LEU A 219 52.36 28.86 0.07
C LEU A 219 51.37 28.29 -0.94
N MET A 220 51.85 27.92 -2.14
CA MET A 220 51.06 27.21 -3.14
C MET A 220 50.57 25.85 -2.62
N ALA A 221 51.44 25.08 -1.95
CA ALA A 221 51.07 23.79 -1.36
C ALA A 221 49.91 23.93 -0.35
N LEU A 222 49.92 24.99 0.48
CA LEU A 222 48.84 25.29 1.42
C LEU A 222 47.54 25.72 0.74
N GLU A 223 47.60 26.54 -0.30
CA GLU A 223 46.43 26.93 -1.10
C GLU A 223 45.81 25.71 -1.81
N VAL A 224 46.65 24.80 -2.30
CA VAL A 224 46.18 23.54 -2.87
C VAL A 224 45.53 22.65 -1.79
N LEU A 225 46.09 22.56 -0.58
CA LEU A 225 45.44 21.86 0.54
C LEU A 225 44.07 22.46 0.89
N HIS A 226 43.96 23.79 0.89
CA HIS A 226 42.69 24.50 1.10
C HIS A 226 41.66 24.10 0.03
N ARG A 227 42.02 24.13 -1.25
CA ARG A 227 41.16 23.72 -2.36
C ARG A 227 40.81 22.23 -2.32
N LYS A 228 41.78 21.36 -2.02
CA LYS A 228 41.55 19.91 -1.85
C LYS A 228 40.56 19.62 -0.73
N THR A 229 40.61 20.38 0.36
CA THR A 229 39.66 20.23 1.49
C THR A 229 38.23 20.55 1.06
N ILE A 230 38.04 21.65 0.32
CA ILE A 230 36.73 22.03 -0.25
C ILE A 230 36.24 20.96 -1.23
N LEU A 231 37.10 20.51 -2.15
CA LEU A 231 36.75 19.48 -3.12
C LEU A 231 36.40 18.16 -2.44
N LYS A 232 37.17 17.73 -1.43
CA LYS A 232 36.91 16.51 -0.65
C LYS A 232 35.58 16.57 0.08
N ARG A 233 35.26 17.71 0.72
CA ARG A 233 33.94 17.92 1.35
C ARG A 233 32.80 17.92 0.33
N ASN A 234 32.94 18.67 -0.76
CA ASN A 234 31.92 18.73 -1.82
C ASN A 234 31.71 17.37 -2.50
N LYS A 235 32.78 16.59 -2.68
CA LYS A 235 32.73 15.21 -3.19
C LYS A 235 31.88 14.33 -2.28
N LEU A 236 32.10 14.40 -0.96
CA LEU A 236 31.31 13.64 0.01
C LEU A 236 29.82 14.00 -0.06
N ILE A 237 29.48 15.29 -0.21
CA ILE A 237 28.07 15.71 -0.35
C ILE A 237 27.49 15.25 -1.69
N ARG A 238 28.15 15.60 -2.81
CA ARG A 238 27.59 15.42 -4.17
C ARG A 238 27.64 13.98 -4.68
N GLU A 239 28.71 13.25 -4.37
CA GLU A 239 28.89 11.88 -4.87
C GLU A 239 28.48 10.84 -3.84
N SER A 240 28.55 11.15 -2.54
CA SER A 240 28.24 10.16 -1.48
C SER A 240 26.91 10.36 -0.78
N LEU A 241 26.33 11.57 -0.70
CA LEU A 241 25.06 11.81 0.01
C LEU A 241 23.87 12.09 -0.91
N ILE A 242 24.01 12.96 -1.91
CA ILE A 242 22.91 13.31 -2.81
C ILE A 242 22.34 12.07 -3.52
N PRO A 243 23.16 11.18 -4.13
CA PRO A 243 22.64 10.01 -4.84
C PRO A 243 21.88 9.04 -3.93
N LEU A 244 22.16 9.06 -2.62
CA LEU A 244 21.47 8.21 -1.65
C LEU A 244 20.00 8.61 -1.45
N VAL A 245 19.68 9.89 -1.59
CA VAL A 245 18.34 10.44 -1.31
C VAL A 245 17.60 10.93 -2.55
N GLU A 246 18.27 10.94 -3.69
CA GLU A 246 17.72 11.39 -4.98
C GLU A 246 16.64 10.44 -5.52
N ASN A 247 16.80 9.13 -5.30
CA ASN A 247 15.82 8.14 -5.73
C ASN A 247 14.62 8.07 -4.77
N GLY A 248 13.67 9.00 -4.93
CA GLY A 248 12.46 9.05 -4.12
C GLY A 248 11.58 7.79 -4.21
N ALA A 249 11.56 7.14 -5.38
CA ALA A 249 10.76 5.92 -5.58
C ALA A 249 11.24 4.75 -4.72
N TYR A 250 12.56 4.58 -4.56
CA TYR A 250 13.13 3.56 -3.68
C TYR A 250 12.68 3.72 -2.22
N PHE A 251 12.48 4.95 -1.75
CA PHE A 251 11.98 5.26 -0.40
C PHE A 251 10.45 5.28 -0.29
N GLY A 252 9.73 4.90 -1.35
CA GLY A 252 8.27 5.02 -1.40
C GLY A 252 7.80 6.46 -1.17
N PHE A 253 8.52 7.43 -1.74
CA PHE A 253 8.26 8.87 -1.62
C PHE A 253 8.18 9.40 -0.19
N GLY A 254 8.87 8.74 0.75
CA GLY A 254 8.94 9.09 2.17
C GLY A 254 8.13 8.17 3.09
N ASP A 255 7.11 7.49 2.58
CA ASP A 255 6.27 6.59 3.39
C ASP A 255 6.99 5.28 3.71
N GLY A 256 7.79 4.77 2.77
CA GLY A 256 8.63 3.60 2.99
C GLY A 256 9.62 3.81 4.14
N VAL A 257 10.14 5.03 4.29
CA VAL A 257 11.03 5.41 5.40
C VAL A 257 10.32 5.31 6.74
N TRP A 258 9.12 5.89 6.87
CA TRP A 258 8.33 5.79 8.11
C TRP A 258 7.95 4.35 8.43
N ARG A 259 7.63 3.55 7.41
CA ARG A 259 7.27 2.15 7.59
C ARG A 259 8.44 1.32 8.14
N VAL A 260 9.63 1.49 7.57
CA VAL A 260 10.85 0.84 8.07
C VAL A 260 11.16 1.28 9.51
N PHE A 261 11.00 2.57 9.81
CA PHE A 261 11.17 3.10 11.17
C PHE A 261 10.23 2.40 12.17
N PHE A 262 8.92 2.36 11.91
CA PHE A 262 7.96 1.73 12.82
C PHE A 262 8.21 0.24 13.00
N GLU A 263 8.51 -0.50 11.93
CA GLU A 263 8.83 -1.93 12.04
C GLU A 263 10.09 -2.17 12.87
N THR A 264 11.12 -1.34 12.68
CA THR A 264 12.39 -1.49 13.43
C THR A 264 12.18 -1.21 14.91
N VAL A 265 11.33 -0.25 15.25
CA VAL A 265 10.94 0.01 16.65
C VAL A 265 10.17 -1.17 17.23
N ASP A 266 9.24 -1.77 16.48
CA ASP A 266 8.45 -2.91 16.95
C ASP A 266 9.34 -4.14 17.25
N GLN A 267 10.28 -4.47 16.36
CA GLN A 267 11.24 -5.56 16.59
C GLN A 267 12.17 -5.34 17.80
N ASN A 268 12.44 -4.08 18.16
CA ASN A 268 13.33 -3.72 19.26
C ASN A 268 12.59 -3.12 20.46
N LYS A 269 11.26 -3.26 20.54
CA LYS A 269 10.40 -2.61 21.55
C LYS A 269 10.86 -2.87 22.98
N SER A 270 11.24 -4.10 23.29
CA SER A 270 11.70 -4.52 24.62
C SER A 270 13.04 -3.92 25.03
N LYS A 271 13.91 -3.62 24.06
CA LYS A 271 15.23 -3.00 24.30
C LYS A 271 15.12 -1.48 24.48
N ILE A 272 14.25 -0.83 23.70
CA ILE A 272 14.07 0.63 23.72
C ILE A 272 13.22 1.05 24.92
N PHE A 273 12.12 0.36 25.20
CA PHE A 273 11.17 0.71 26.25
C PHE A 273 11.31 -0.15 27.52
N GLY A 274 12.48 -0.78 27.68
CA GLY A 274 12.79 -1.69 28.79
C GLY A 274 12.85 -1.04 30.18
N LYS A 275 13.18 -1.85 31.18
CA LYS A 275 13.16 -1.44 32.61
C LYS A 275 14.25 -0.43 33.00
N ASP A 276 15.28 -0.25 32.19
CA ASP A 276 16.44 0.62 32.47
C ASP A 276 16.17 2.10 32.15
N GLY A 277 14.97 2.61 32.49
CA GLY A 277 14.58 4.02 32.30
C GLY A 277 13.75 4.33 31.03
N GLY A 278 13.51 3.34 30.17
CA GLY A 278 12.71 3.48 28.94
C GLY A 278 11.18 3.42 29.14
N GLN A 279 10.70 3.10 30.34
CA GLN A 279 9.28 2.86 30.61
C GLN A 279 8.39 4.08 30.35
N LEU A 280 8.85 5.27 30.73
CA LEU A 280 8.09 6.51 30.50
C LEU A 280 8.00 6.83 29.00
N LEU A 281 9.10 6.62 28.27
CA LEU A 281 9.12 6.76 26.82
C LEU A 281 8.20 5.74 26.15
N GLY A 282 8.16 4.51 26.67
CA GLY A 282 7.24 3.46 26.24
C GLY A 282 5.78 3.81 26.49
N PHE A 283 5.45 4.34 27.67
CA PHE A 283 4.10 4.83 27.97
C PHE A 283 3.67 5.90 26.97
N VAL A 284 4.51 6.92 26.74
CA VAL A 284 4.20 8.00 25.80
C VAL A 284 4.09 7.48 24.37
N TRP A 285 4.96 6.56 23.98
CA TRP A 285 4.89 5.89 22.68
C TRP A 285 3.55 5.18 22.51
N ASP A 286 3.16 4.35 23.47
CA ASP A 286 1.89 3.62 23.43
C ASP A 286 0.69 4.60 23.42
N THR A 287 0.75 5.70 24.18
CA THR A 287 -0.27 6.76 24.14
C THR A 287 -0.43 7.38 22.75
N ILE A 288 0.67 7.62 22.02
CA ILE A 288 0.61 8.14 20.64
C ILE A 288 0.04 7.07 19.72
N MET A 289 0.48 5.81 19.86
CA MET A 289 0.03 4.69 19.02
C MET A 289 -1.45 4.34 19.24
N ASN A 290 -2.02 4.71 20.40
CA ASN A 290 -3.44 4.54 20.73
C ASN A 290 -4.33 5.70 20.23
N GLU A 291 -3.79 6.74 19.59
CA GLU A 291 -4.61 7.76 18.94
C GLU A 291 -5.35 7.20 17.72
N ASP A 292 -6.54 7.75 17.41
CA ASP A 292 -7.39 7.23 16.32
C ASP A 292 -6.69 7.19 14.95
N VAL A 293 -5.81 8.16 14.70
CA VAL A 293 -4.97 8.23 13.49
C VAL A 293 -3.61 8.80 13.88
N ILE A 294 -2.57 7.99 13.74
CA ILE A 294 -1.18 8.41 13.96
C ILE A 294 -0.73 9.23 12.75
N ARG A 295 -0.57 10.54 12.93
CA ARG A 295 -0.08 11.44 11.87
C ARG A 295 1.44 11.56 11.95
N THR A 296 2.13 11.33 10.84
CA THR A 296 3.57 11.55 10.74
C THR A 296 3.89 13.06 10.92
N PRO A 297 4.84 13.43 11.79
CA PRO A 297 5.11 14.83 12.08
C PRO A 297 5.76 15.56 10.90
N SER A 298 5.60 16.88 10.87
CA SER A 298 6.47 17.73 10.05
C SER A 298 7.85 17.79 10.68
N ILE A 299 8.89 17.62 9.87
CA ILE A 299 10.30 17.54 10.29
C ILE A 299 11.16 18.56 9.52
N THR A 300 12.30 18.90 10.10
CA THR A 300 13.34 19.73 9.45
C THR A 300 14.27 18.89 8.57
N ALA A 301 14.93 19.51 7.60
CA ALA A 301 15.82 18.84 6.65
C ALA A 301 16.84 17.88 7.28
N CYS A 302 17.58 18.30 8.32
CA CYS A 302 18.56 17.43 9.00
C CYS A 302 17.92 16.18 9.64
N VAL A 303 16.71 16.33 10.18
CA VAL A 303 15.94 15.22 10.79
C VAL A 303 15.41 14.28 9.71
N ALA A 304 14.94 14.82 8.58
CA ALA A 304 14.53 14.03 7.42
C ALA A 304 15.70 13.19 6.88
N LEU A 305 16.87 13.80 6.72
CA LEU A 305 18.07 13.10 6.28
C LEU A 305 18.51 12.02 7.28
N TYR A 306 18.52 12.34 8.58
CA TYR A 306 18.85 11.39 9.63
C TYR A 306 17.92 10.17 9.64
N LEU A 307 16.60 10.40 9.57
CA LEU A 307 15.60 9.33 9.50
C LEU A 307 15.77 8.47 8.23
N THR A 308 16.10 9.09 7.10
CA THR A 308 16.32 8.39 5.82
C THR A 308 17.53 7.47 5.89
N LEU A 309 18.68 8.00 6.33
CA LEU A 309 19.91 7.22 6.43
C LEU A 309 19.81 6.12 7.50
N LEU A 310 19.15 6.41 8.62
CA LEU A 310 18.86 5.41 9.65
C LEU A 310 18.00 4.27 9.09
N SER A 311 16.97 4.60 8.31
CA SER A 311 16.09 3.59 7.71
C SER A 311 16.84 2.70 6.71
N MET A 312 17.82 3.23 5.97
CA MET A 312 18.70 2.40 5.13
C MET A 312 19.47 1.38 5.96
N ILE A 313 20.09 1.81 7.06
CA ILE A 313 20.87 0.94 7.95
C ILE A 313 19.94 -0.12 8.58
N CYS A 314 18.79 0.29 9.11
CA CYS A 314 17.84 -0.60 9.76
C CYS A 314 17.20 -1.59 8.78
N SER A 315 16.91 -1.19 7.53
CA SER A 315 16.33 -2.09 6.53
C SER A 315 17.19 -3.35 6.30
N SER A 316 18.51 -3.22 6.39
CA SER A 316 19.45 -4.35 6.27
C SER A 316 19.37 -5.31 7.47
N SER A 317 19.09 -4.80 8.67
CA SER A 317 18.94 -5.64 9.87
C SER A 317 17.59 -6.35 9.93
N LEU A 318 16.54 -5.75 9.36
CA LEU A 318 15.20 -6.36 9.28
C LEU A 318 15.16 -7.60 8.37
N LEU A 319 16.14 -7.74 7.48
CA LEU A 319 16.30 -8.86 6.53
C LEU A 319 16.94 -10.13 7.14
N ALA A 320 17.02 -10.23 8.47
CA ALA A 320 17.66 -11.34 9.19
C ALA A 320 17.14 -12.72 8.70
N GLY A 321 17.91 -13.34 7.79
CA GLY A 321 17.59 -14.62 7.16
C GLY A 321 18.12 -14.78 5.73
N LYS A 322 18.38 -13.69 4.99
CA LYS A 322 18.97 -13.76 3.63
C LYS A 322 20.04 -12.68 3.45
N THR A 323 21.15 -13.09 2.82
CA THR A 323 22.35 -12.29 2.52
C THR A 323 22.06 -10.81 2.21
N THR A 324 22.72 -9.93 2.95
CA THR A 324 22.61 -8.45 3.03
C THR A 324 22.89 -7.66 1.74
N GLN A 325 22.77 -8.28 0.56
CA GLN A 325 23.18 -7.68 -0.72
C GLN A 325 22.20 -7.89 -1.87
N THR A 326 21.05 -8.54 -1.64
CA THR A 326 20.07 -8.67 -2.72
C THR A 326 19.53 -7.29 -3.09
N PRO A 327 19.56 -6.91 -4.37
CA PRO A 327 19.03 -5.63 -4.80
C PRO A 327 17.50 -5.62 -4.56
N LEU A 328 16.99 -4.48 -4.10
CA LEU A 328 15.59 -4.29 -3.73
C LEU A 328 14.96 -3.25 -4.66
N LYS A 329 13.69 -3.40 -4.96
CA LYS A 329 12.93 -2.40 -5.72
C LYS A 329 12.59 -1.20 -4.84
N ASN A 330 12.16 -1.49 -3.60
CA ASN A 330 11.86 -0.49 -2.57
C ASN A 330 12.49 -0.87 -1.22
N ILE A 331 12.74 0.13 -0.37
CA ILE A 331 13.28 -0.06 0.98
C ILE A 331 12.33 -0.86 1.90
N ASP A 332 11.02 -0.82 1.63
CA ASP A 332 9.97 -1.47 2.42
C ASP A 332 9.58 -2.86 1.88
N GLU A 333 10.23 -3.33 0.82
CA GLU A 333 9.88 -4.58 0.13
C GLU A 333 10.13 -5.82 1.00
N SER A 334 11.08 -5.73 1.93
CA SER A 334 11.42 -6.78 2.89
C SER A 334 10.41 -6.94 4.03
N LEU A 335 9.51 -5.97 4.21
CA LEU A 335 8.52 -5.97 5.28
C LEU A 335 7.38 -6.90 4.89
N GLY A 336 7.44 -8.15 5.39
CA GLY A 336 6.71 -9.36 4.99
C GLY A 336 5.18 -9.35 5.07
N HIS A 337 4.51 -8.23 4.84
CA HIS A 337 3.09 -8.22 4.56
C HIS A 337 2.87 -8.66 3.11
N SER A 338 2.04 -9.68 2.92
CA SER A 338 1.56 -10.13 1.62
C SER A 338 0.79 -8.98 0.96
N LYS A 339 1.50 -8.08 0.27
CA LYS A 339 0.86 -7.13 -0.64
C LYS A 339 0.13 -8.01 -1.64
N LYS A 340 -1.21 -7.98 -1.63
CA LYS A 340 -2.00 -8.48 -2.75
C LYS A 340 -1.61 -7.59 -3.92
N LYS A 341 -0.55 -7.97 -4.63
CA LYS A 341 -0.21 -7.35 -5.90
C LYS A 341 -1.47 -7.54 -6.74
N PHE A 342 -1.99 -6.46 -7.32
CA PHE A 342 -2.98 -6.60 -8.39
C PHE A 342 -2.40 -7.60 -9.38
N ASP A 343 -3.21 -8.51 -9.93
CA ASP A 343 -2.76 -9.50 -10.92
C ASP A 343 -2.03 -8.77 -12.05
N GLU A 344 -0.71 -8.66 -11.88
CA GLU A 344 0.15 -7.93 -12.77
C GLU A 344 0.30 -8.82 -13.99
N ASN A 345 -0.06 -8.28 -15.15
CA ASN A 345 0.30 -8.87 -16.44
C ASN A 345 1.74 -9.37 -16.34
N ILE A 346 1.94 -10.69 -16.42
CA ILE A 346 3.24 -11.35 -16.14
C ILE A 346 4.37 -10.79 -17.02
N PHE A 347 4.02 -10.23 -18.18
CA PHE A 347 4.95 -9.63 -19.13
C PHE A 347 4.78 -8.11 -19.24
N ALA A 348 4.28 -7.41 -18.21
CA ALA A 348 3.97 -5.98 -18.29
C ALA A 348 5.15 -5.13 -18.75
N LEU A 349 6.38 -5.49 -18.36
CA LEU A 349 7.59 -4.74 -18.66
C LEU A 349 8.18 -5.05 -20.04
N VAL A 350 7.79 -6.17 -20.65
CA VAL A 350 8.29 -6.58 -21.97
C VAL A 350 7.67 -5.72 -23.07
N SER A 351 8.50 -5.30 -24.03
CA SER A 351 8.06 -4.50 -25.17
C SER A 351 6.94 -5.19 -25.96
N PRO A 352 5.87 -4.47 -26.35
CA PRO A 352 4.77 -5.07 -27.11
C PRO A 352 5.23 -5.61 -28.48
N ILE A 353 6.28 -5.04 -29.07
CA ILE A 353 6.84 -5.54 -30.34
C ILE A 353 7.43 -6.94 -30.16
N ARG A 354 8.12 -7.19 -29.03
CA ARG A 354 8.74 -8.47 -28.74
C ARG A 354 7.69 -9.54 -28.49
N LYS A 355 6.67 -9.21 -27.68
CA LYS A 355 5.47 -10.04 -27.46
C LYS A 355 4.82 -10.46 -28.77
N ARG A 356 4.61 -9.50 -29.69
CA ARG A 356 3.99 -9.75 -31.00
C ARG A 356 4.82 -10.69 -31.86
N LYS A 357 6.13 -10.47 -31.97
CA LYS A 357 7.02 -11.34 -32.77
C LYS A 357 7.04 -12.78 -32.24
N PHE A 358 7.08 -12.95 -30.91
CA PHE A 358 7.01 -14.26 -30.27
C PHE A 358 5.67 -14.94 -30.59
N ALA A 359 4.56 -14.26 -30.32
CA ALA A 359 3.22 -14.79 -30.58
C ALA A 359 3.01 -15.11 -32.08
N GLU A 360 3.49 -14.26 -32.99
CA GLU A 360 3.39 -14.48 -34.43
C GLU A 360 4.11 -15.77 -34.86
N LEU A 361 5.32 -15.99 -34.36
CA LEU A 361 6.11 -17.17 -34.69
C LEU A 361 5.45 -18.46 -34.17
N VAL A 362 4.99 -18.42 -32.92
CA VAL A 362 4.33 -19.57 -32.26
C VAL A 362 2.98 -19.89 -32.92
N ILE A 363 2.12 -18.89 -33.12
CA ILE A 363 0.80 -19.09 -33.74
C ILE A 363 0.95 -19.59 -35.18
N ARG A 364 1.90 -19.04 -35.95
CA ARG A 364 2.18 -19.52 -37.31
C ARG A 364 2.59 -21.00 -37.30
N GLY A 365 3.49 -21.39 -36.40
CA GLY A 365 3.89 -22.79 -36.22
C GLY A 365 2.73 -23.71 -35.83
N MET A 366 1.81 -23.26 -34.98
CA MET A 366 0.62 -24.02 -34.61
C MET A 366 -0.35 -24.21 -35.78
N LEU A 367 -0.58 -23.16 -36.57
CA LEU A 367 -1.51 -23.16 -37.72
C LEU A 367 -1.02 -24.00 -38.91
N ASP A 368 0.27 -24.34 -38.95
CA ASP A 368 0.83 -25.23 -39.97
C ASP A 368 0.64 -26.72 -39.65
N THR A 369 0.18 -27.07 -38.44
CA THR A 369 -0.08 -28.46 -38.03
C THR A 369 -1.56 -28.69 -37.75
N VAL A 370 -2.05 -29.92 -37.98
CA VAL A 370 -3.44 -30.32 -37.69
C VAL A 370 -3.70 -30.24 -36.18
N GLU A 371 -2.87 -30.90 -35.37
CA GLU A 371 -3.01 -30.92 -33.91
C GLU A 371 -2.89 -29.52 -33.27
N GLY A 372 -2.00 -28.66 -33.79
CA GLY A 372 -1.83 -27.30 -33.29
C GLY A 372 -3.03 -26.41 -33.60
N SER A 373 -3.58 -26.51 -34.81
CA SER A 373 -4.78 -25.77 -35.22
C SER A 373 -6.01 -26.17 -34.40
N GLN A 374 -6.16 -27.47 -34.12
CA GLN A 374 -7.26 -28.01 -33.32
C GLN A 374 -7.21 -27.54 -31.86
N LYS A 375 -6.02 -27.59 -31.23
CA LYS A 375 -5.85 -27.10 -29.85
C LYS A 375 -6.12 -25.60 -29.74
N LEU A 376 -5.65 -24.83 -30.72
CA LEU A 376 -5.85 -23.38 -30.77
C LEU A 376 -7.34 -23.04 -30.96
N SER A 377 -8.07 -23.75 -31.81
CA SER A 377 -9.49 -23.49 -32.04
C SER A 377 -10.34 -23.76 -30.79
N GLN A 378 -10.07 -24.85 -30.08
CA GLN A 378 -10.76 -25.20 -28.83
C GLN A 378 -10.56 -24.17 -27.73
N ILE A 379 -9.31 -23.70 -27.54
CA ILE A 379 -9.03 -22.71 -26.49
C ILE A 379 -9.62 -21.34 -26.84
N LEU A 380 -9.59 -20.93 -28.12
CA LEU A 380 -10.21 -19.69 -28.58
C LEU A 380 -11.72 -19.68 -28.35
N CYS A 381 -12.39 -20.81 -28.59
CA CYS A 381 -13.82 -20.97 -28.29
C CYS A 381 -14.08 -20.86 -26.78
N SER A 382 -13.26 -21.51 -25.94
CA SER A 382 -13.39 -21.41 -24.48
C SER A 382 -13.21 -19.99 -23.93
N ARG A 383 -12.49 -19.13 -24.65
CA ARG A 383 -12.24 -17.72 -24.32
C ARG A 383 -13.20 -16.74 -25.01
N GLY A 384 -14.22 -17.24 -25.71
CA GLY A 384 -15.27 -16.45 -26.37
C GLY A 384 -14.85 -15.77 -27.68
N MET A 385 -13.78 -16.25 -28.33
CA MET A 385 -13.30 -15.76 -29.62
C MET A 385 -13.77 -16.69 -30.75
N ASP A 386 -15.09 -16.74 -30.96
CA ASP A 386 -15.73 -17.73 -31.83
C ASP A 386 -15.35 -17.57 -33.31
N ASP A 387 -15.22 -16.34 -33.81
CA ASP A 387 -14.83 -16.08 -35.20
C ASP A 387 -13.40 -16.57 -35.49
N LEU A 388 -12.46 -16.31 -34.58
CA LEU A 388 -11.09 -16.81 -34.68
C LEU A 388 -11.02 -18.31 -34.46
N SER A 389 -11.82 -18.87 -33.55
CA SER A 389 -11.94 -20.32 -33.37
C SER A 389 -12.41 -21.00 -34.66
N ARG A 390 -13.40 -20.43 -35.34
CA ARG A 390 -13.90 -20.95 -36.62
C ARG A 390 -12.81 -20.90 -37.71
N GLU A 391 -12.10 -19.78 -37.83
CA GLU A 391 -11.05 -19.66 -38.85
C GLU A 391 -9.85 -20.57 -38.57
N THR A 392 -9.49 -20.80 -37.30
CA THR A 392 -8.44 -21.75 -36.91
C THR A 392 -8.84 -23.20 -37.14
N ALA A 393 -10.11 -23.57 -36.88
CA ALA A 393 -10.64 -24.89 -37.24
C ALA A 393 -10.70 -25.10 -38.77
N LEU A 394 -10.94 -24.05 -39.56
CA LEU A 394 -10.87 -24.15 -41.02
C LEU A 394 -9.43 -24.38 -41.51
N CYS A 395 -8.42 -23.87 -40.82
CA CYS A 395 -7.01 -24.19 -41.10
C CYS A 395 -6.66 -25.66 -40.79
N GLU A 396 -7.27 -26.26 -39.76
CA GLU A 396 -7.15 -27.70 -39.46
C GLU A 396 -7.63 -28.56 -40.64
N VAL A 397 -8.83 -28.28 -41.16
CA VAL A 397 -9.43 -29.00 -42.29
C VAL A 397 -8.61 -28.84 -43.58
N ILE A 398 -7.99 -27.67 -43.78
CA ILE A 398 -7.11 -27.44 -44.93
C ILE A 398 -5.78 -28.20 -44.77
N ASN A 399 -5.31 -28.43 -43.54
CA ASN A 399 -4.09 -29.20 -43.28
C ASN A 399 -4.35 -30.72 -43.39
N ASP A 400 -5.53 -31.20 -43.00
CA ASP A 400 -5.99 -32.59 -43.17
C ASP A 400 -6.54 -32.85 -44.59
N SER A 401 -5.79 -32.39 -45.60
CA SER A 401 -6.25 -32.27 -46.99
C SER A 401 -6.38 -33.59 -47.76
N GLN A 402 -6.00 -34.73 -47.19
CA GLN A 402 -5.94 -35.99 -47.94
C GLN A 402 -7.33 -36.43 -48.43
N CYS A 403 -8.37 -36.31 -47.59
CA CYS A 403 -9.75 -36.58 -48.00
C CYS A 403 -10.29 -35.60 -49.05
N LEU A 404 -9.88 -34.33 -49.00
CA LEU A 404 -10.28 -33.31 -49.98
C LEU A 404 -9.60 -33.54 -51.34
N LEU A 405 -8.33 -33.93 -51.34
CA LEU A 405 -7.57 -34.25 -52.54
C LEU A 405 -8.09 -35.51 -53.22
N GLU A 406 -8.48 -36.52 -52.44
CA GLU A 406 -9.12 -37.75 -52.91
C GLU A 406 -10.52 -37.49 -53.48
N ALA A 407 -11.33 -36.63 -52.84
CA ALA A 407 -12.64 -36.24 -53.35
C ALA A 407 -12.56 -35.46 -54.68
N ASP A 408 -11.61 -34.52 -54.80
CA ASP A 408 -11.34 -33.82 -56.05
C ASP A 408 -10.88 -34.79 -57.16
N ALA A 409 -10.06 -35.77 -56.80
CA ALA A 409 -9.56 -36.79 -57.72
C ALA A 409 -10.67 -37.76 -58.16
N ALA A 410 -11.60 -38.13 -57.26
CA ALA A 410 -12.74 -38.99 -57.55
C ALA A 410 -13.63 -38.42 -58.66
N GLY A 411 -13.87 -37.10 -58.66
CA GLY A 411 -14.63 -36.41 -59.72
C GLY A 411 -14.00 -36.47 -61.11
N LEU A 412 -12.67 -36.65 -61.20
CA LEU A 412 -11.91 -36.67 -62.45
C LEU A 412 -11.76 -38.07 -63.07
N THR A 413 -12.17 -39.12 -62.37
CA THR A 413 -11.85 -40.51 -62.71
C THR A 413 -12.79 -41.14 -63.74
N SER A 414 -14.01 -40.64 -63.92
CA SER A 414 -15.07 -41.27 -64.75
C SER A 414 -14.72 -41.52 -66.21
N ARG A 415 -13.60 -40.98 -66.71
CA ARG A 415 -13.13 -41.09 -68.10
C ARG A 415 -11.99 -42.09 -68.30
N PHE A 416 -11.48 -42.74 -67.25
CA PHE A 416 -10.33 -43.65 -67.29
C PHE A 416 -10.66 -45.12 -67.64
N ASP A 417 -11.88 -45.43 -68.05
CA ASP A 417 -12.30 -46.81 -68.41
C ASP A 417 -11.52 -47.41 -69.60
N SER A 418 -10.94 -46.57 -70.47
CA SER A 418 -10.22 -47.00 -71.69
C SER A 418 -8.77 -47.41 -71.40
N THR A 419 -8.49 -48.71 -71.34
CA THR A 419 -7.13 -49.23 -71.03
C THR A 419 -6.06 -48.76 -72.01
N ALA A 420 -6.38 -48.54 -73.28
CA ALA A 420 -5.42 -48.11 -74.29
C ALA A 420 -4.96 -46.65 -74.11
N GLU A 421 -5.90 -45.76 -73.77
CA GLU A 421 -5.60 -44.34 -73.55
C GLU A 421 -4.82 -44.13 -72.24
N VAL A 422 -5.17 -44.86 -71.19
CA VAL A 422 -4.47 -44.82 -69.89
C VAL A 422 -3.03 -45.32 -70.01
N LYS A 423 -2.78 -46.39 -70.78
CA LYS A 423 -1.43 -46.89 -71.06
C LYS A 423 -0.55 -45.83 -71.74
N SER A 424 -1.10 -45.12 -72.72
CA SER A 424 -0.40 -44.03 -73.41
C SER A 424 -0.04 -42.91 -72.44
N LEU A 425 -1.00 -42.48 -71.62
CA LEU A 425 -0.81 -41.44 -70.61
C LEU A 425 0.29 -41.83 -69.59
N LEU A 426 0.18 -43.02 -69.00
CA LEU A 426 1.13 -43.49 -67.98
C LEU A 426 2.53 -43.72 -68.56
N ALA A 427 2.64 -44.21 -69.80
CA ALA A 427 3.92 -44.32 -70.51
C ALA A 427 4.56 -42.94 -70.74
N SER A 428 3.78 -41.92 -71.09
CA SER A 428 4.27 -40.55 -71.22
C SER A 428 4.69 -39.93 -69.88
N ILE A 429 3.97 -40.23 -68.80
CA ILE A 429 4.32 -39.75 -67.44
C ILE A 429 5.63 -40.39 -66.95
N LEU A 430 5.84 -41.68 -67.16
CA LEU A 430 7.10 -42.34 -66.82
C LEU A 430 8.30 -41.86 -67.66
N GLY A 431 8.05 -41.35 -68.87
CA GLY A 431 9.05 -40.71 -69.73
C GLY A 431 9.33 -39.23 -69.39
N SER A 432 8.62 -38.64 -68.43
CA SER A 432 8.81 -37.24 -68.03
C SER A 432 10.08 -37.02 -67.19
N SER A 433 10.59 -35.78 -67.17
CA SER A 433 11.81 -35.41 -66.42
C SER A 433 11.60 -35.29 -64.91
N ASP A 434 10.36 -35.27 -64.41
CA ASP A 434 10.05 -35.08 -62.99
C ASP A 434 10.21 -36.39 -62.20
N ALA A 435 11.23 -36.45 -61.34
CA ALA A 435 11.52 -37.63 -60.52
C ALA A 435 10.45 -37.91 -59.44
N ALA A 436 9.79 -36.87 -58.92
CA ALA A 436 8.77 -37.02 -57.86
C ALA A 436 7.49 -37.65 -58.42
N VAL A 437 7.11 -37.24 -59.64
CA VAL A 437 5.95 -37.79 -60.36
C VAL A 437 6.21 -39.25 -60.75
N ARG A 438 7.41 -39.58 -61.25
CA ARG A 438 7.79 -40.97 -61.56
C ARG A 438 7.79 -41.88 -60.34
N SER A 439 8.29 -41.37 -59.20
CA SER A 439 8.27 -42.09 -57.93
C SER A 439 6.85 -42.37 -57.45
N HIS A 440 5.94 -41.38 -57.55
CA HIS A 440 4.54 -41.53 -57.14
C HIS A 440 3.80 -42.54 -58.01
N VAL A 441 3.96 -42.45 -59.34
CA VAL A 441 3.38 -43.41 -60.30
C VAL A 441 3.92 -44.82 -60.04
N ALA A 442 5.22 -44.95 -59.76
CA ALA A 442 5.83 -46.24 -59.44
C ALA A 442 5.29 -46.83 -58.14
N SER A 443 5.07 -46.02 -57.09
CA SER A 443 4.46 -46.50 -55.84
C SER A 443 2.99 -46.90 -56.01
N THR A 444 2.19 -46.11 -56.71
CA THR A 444 0.75 -46.37 -56.89
C THR A 444 0.49 -47.65 -57.70
N PHE A 445 1.34 -47.97 -58.67
CA PHE A 445 1.22 -49.17 -59.51
C PHE A 445 2.18 -50.31 -59.14
N GLY A 446 2.98 -50.18 -58.07
CA GLY A 446 3.90 -51.22 -57.59
C GLY A 446 5.05 -51.55 -58.55
N LEU A 447 5.61 -50.53 -59.21
CA LEU A 447 6.70 -50.63 -60.19
C LEU A 447 8.07 -50.45 -59.52
N SER A 448 9.09 -51.12 -60.07
CA SER A 448 10.48 -50.84 -59.72
C SER A 448 11.03 -49.74 -60.64
N LEU A 449 11.56 -48.67 -60.03
CA LEU A 449 12.07 -47.46 -60.71
C LEU A 449 13.26 -47.72 -61.65
N THR A 450 13.84 -48.93 -61.64
CA THR A 450 14.98 -49.33 -62.48
C THR A 450 14.60 -49.91 -63.85
N SER A 451 13.32 -50.18 -64.12
CA SER A 451 12.90 -50.78 -65.40
C SER A 451 12.63 -49.70 -66.47
N THR A 452 13.42 -49.70 -67.55
CA THR A 452 13.29 -48.75 -68.67
C THR A 452 12.21 -49.13 -69.68
N ARG A 453 11.61 -50.33 -69.57
CA ARG A 453 10.44 -50.76 -70.35
C ARG A 453 9.44 -51.43 -69.42
N VAL A 454 8.25 -50.84 -69.34
CA VAL A 454 7.16 -51.27 -68.47
C VAL A 454 6.10 -51.94 -69.33
N ASP A 455 5.84 -53.22 -69.09
CA ASP A 455 4.75 -53.96 -69.74
C ASP A 455 3.44 -53.71 -68.98
N TRP A 456 2.70 -52.69 -69.44
CA TRP A 456 1.46 -52.26 -68.80
C TRP A 456 0.36 -53.33 -68.80
N ASP A 457 0.39 -54.29 -69.72
CA ASP A 457 -0.59 -55.38 -69.73
C ASP A 457 -0.41 -56.30 -68.52
N GLN A 458 0.83 -56.64 -68.16
CA GLN A 458 1.11 -57.43 -66.95
C GLN A 458 0.79 -56.67 -65.66
N ILE A 459 1.01 -55.35 -65.64
CA ILE A 459 0.75 -54.53 -64.46
C ILE A 459 -0.75 -54.34 -64.25
N PHE A 460 -1.52 -54.08 -65.30
CA PHE A 460 -2.97 -53.95 -65.17
C PHE A 460 -3.65 -55.25 -64.75
N VAL A 461 -3.08 -56.42 -65.11
CA VAL A 461 -3.49 -57.72 -64.57
C VAL A 461 -3.07 -57.86 -63.11
N LYS A 462 -1.82 -57.51 -62.77
CA LYS A 462 -1.29 -57.64 -61.40
C LYS A 462 -2.01 -56.76 -60.36
N VAL A 463 -2.50 -55.59 -60.77
CA VAL A 463 -3.20 -54.64 -59.88
C VAL A 463 -4.73 -54.79 -59.97
N ASP A 464 -5.24 -55.80 -60.70
CA ASP A 464 -6.67 -56.04 -60.93
C ASP A 464 -7.41 -54.78 -61.39
N TRP A 465 -6.99 -54.23 -62.54
CA TRP A 465 -7.55 -52.99 -63.10
C TRP A 465 -9.07 -53.01 -63.16
N SER A 466 -9.68 -54.13 -63.58
CA SER A 466 -11.13 -54.26 -63.75
C SER A 466 -11.96 -53.92 -62.50
N THR A 467 -11.41 -54.15 -61.29
CA THR A 467 -12.10 -53.87 -60.01
C THR A 467 -11.53 -52.69 -59.25
N ASN A 468 -10.26 -52.32 -59.49
CA ASN A 468 -9.53 -51.35 -58.67
C ASN A 468 -9.11 -50.06 -59.40
N TRP A 469 -9.39 -49.93 -60.70
CA TRP A 469 -8.93 -48.78 -61.50
C TRP A 469 -9.34 -47.43 -60.90
N HIS A 470 -10.56 -47.32 -60.37
CA HIS A 470 -11.07 -46.09 -59.78
C HIS A 470 -10.22 -45.66 -58.57
N ARG A 471 -9.91 -46.60 -57.66
CA ARG A 471 -9.08 -46.36 -56.47
C ARG A 471 -7.66 -45.93 -56.84
N LEU A 472 -7.05 -46.61 -57.81
CA LEU A 472 -5.67 -46.33 -58.24
C LEU A 472 -5.54 -44.98 -58.94
N ILE A 473 -6.55 -44.58 -59.73
CA ILE A 473 -6.55 -43.27 -60.39
C ILE A 473 -6.85 -42.15 -59.40
N VAL A 474 -7.73 -42.38 -58.42
CA VAL A 474 -7.91 -41.44 -57.30
C VAL A 474 -6.58 -41.24 -56.58
N GLU A 475 -5.88 -42.31 -56.21
CA GLU A 475 -4.58 -42.24 -55.52
C GLU A 475 -3.49 -41.57 -56.38
N LEU A 476 -3.52 -41.76 -57.70
CA LEU A 476 -2.61 -41.11 -58.64
C LEU A 476 -2.86 -39.60 -58.75
N LEU A 477 -4.11 -39.18 -58.94
CA LEU A 477 -4.52 -37.78 -59.15
C LEU A 477 -4.64 -36.98 -57.84
N SER A 478 -4.69 -37.67 -56.69
CA SER A 478 -4.62 -37.04 -55.36
C SER A 478 -3.29 -36.32 -55.16
N ASN A 479 -2.22 -36.76 -55.84
CA ASN A 479 -0.93 -36.09 -55.85
C ASN A 479 -0.93 -34.90 -56.84
N THR A 480 -0.80 -33.68 -56.32
CA THR A 480 -0.87 -32.42 -57.11
C THR A 480 0.21 -32.30 -58.20
N PRO A 481 1.50 -32.59 -57.96
CA PRO A 481 2.52 -32.69 -59.02
C PRO A 481 2.14 -33.65 -60.16
N THR A 482 1.53 -34.78 -59.81
CA THR A 482 1.11 -35.80 -60.79
C THR A 482 -0.07 -35.29 -61.61
N LEU A 483 -1.05 -34.64 -60.98
CA LEU A 483 -2.19 -33.99 -61.64
C LEU A 483 -1.75 -32.89 -62.64
N LEU A 484 -0.78 -32.04 -62.24
CA LEU A 484 -0.22 -31.00 -63.11
C LEU A 484 0.47 -31.59 -64.35
N SER A 485 1.22 -32.68 -64.15
CA SER A 485 1.88 -33.40 -65.24
C SER A 485 0.88 -34.03 -66.20
N VAL A 486 -0.20 -34.64 -65.68
CA VAL A 486 -1.31 -35.19 -66.48
C VAL A 486 -1.99 -34.11 -67.31
N HIS A 487 -2.31 -32.96 -66.71
CA HIS A 487 -2.91 -31.81 -67.40
C HIS A 487 -2.02 -31.29 -68.54
N GLN A 488 -0.72 -31.10 -68.27
CA GLN A 488 0.23 -30.60 -69.27
C GLN A 488 0.39 -31.58 -70.45
N LEU A 489 0.42 -32.89 -70.17
CA LEU A 489 0.49 -33.92 -71.21
C LEU A 489 -0.78 -33.97 -72.08
N ILE A 490 -1.96 -33.83 -71.47
CA ILE A 490 -3.24 -33.80 -72.19
C ILE A 490 -3.34 -32.54 -73.04
N LYS A 491 -2.97 -31.37 -72.50
CA LYS A 491 -2.92 -30.10 -73.23
C LYS A 491 -1.99 -30.15 -74.46
N ASN A 492 -0.80 -30.74 -74.30
CA ASN A 492 0.16 -30.91 -75.39
C ASN A 492 -0.32 -31.91 -76.46
N ALA A 493 -1.08 -32.93 -76.07
CA ALA A 493 -1.62 -33.93 -76.98
C ALA A 493 -2.78 -33.38 -77.83
N ILE A 494 -3.68 -32.57 -77.24
CA ILE A 494 -4.79 -31.90 -77.94
C ILE A 494 -4.26 -30.94 -79.02
N GLY A 495 -3.17 -30.21 -78.74
CA GLY A 495 -2.57 -29.27 -79.69
C GLY A 495 -1.92 -29.90 -80.94
N ASN A 496 -1.61 -31.21 -80.90
CA ASN A 496 -0.83 -31.88 -81.96
C ASN A 496 -1.67 -32.72 -82.94
N LYS A 497 -2.94 -33.07 -82.64
CA LYS A 497 -3.86 -33.82 -83.54
C LYS A 497 -5.34 -33.55 -83.19
N ASN A 498 -6.22 -33.43 -84.19
CA ASN A 498 -7.69 -33.49 -84.04
C ASN A 498 -8.17 -34.91 -83.65
N SER A 499 -7.69 -35.45 -82.53
CA SER A 499 -8.12 -36.75 -82.00
C SER A 499 -9.26 -36.56 -80.99
N SER A 500 -10.47 -36.94 -81.37
CA SER A 500 -11.63 -37.01 -80.47
C SER A 500 -11.60 -38.30 -79.63
N ASN A 501 -10.66 -38.39 -78.69
CA ASN A 501 -10.56 -39.50 -77.72
C ASN A 501 -11.16 -39.09 -76.37
N ARG A 502 -11.50 -40.05 -75.50
CA ARG A 502 -12.29 -39.78 -74.28
C ARG A 502 -11.48 -39.02 -73.21
N LEU A 503 -10.19 -39.37 -73.04
CA LEU A 503 -9.24 -38.70 -72.13
C LEU A 503 -8.55 -37.47 -72.75
N TYR A 504 -8.35 -37.43 -74.06
CA TYR A 504 -7.65 -36.34 -74.76
C TYR A 504 -8.63 -35.38 -75.44
N ASN A 505 -9.50 -34.74 -74.63
CA ASN A 505 -10.51 -33.80 -75.10
C ASN A 505 -10.43 -32.48 -74.31
N GLN A 506 -10.75 -31.37 -74.96
CA GLN A 506 -10.78 -30.03 -74.40
C GLN A 506 -11.69 -29.93 -73.16
N VAL A 507 -12.84 -30.62 -73.15
CA VAL A 507 -13.74 -30.65 -71.98
C VAL A 507 -13.05 -31.24 -70.74
N TYR A 508 -12.20 -32.26 -70.91
CA TYR A 508 -11.50 -32.88 -69.79
C TYR A 508 -10.28 -32.06 -69.34
N GLU A 509 -9.61 -31.37 -70.27
CA GLU A 509 -8.56 -30.40 -69.96
C GLU A 509 -9.09 -29.23 -69.11
N GLU A 510 -10.29 -28.74 -69.42
CA GLU A 510 -10.98 -27.73 -68.63
C GLU A 510 -11.36 -28.25 -67.23
N GLU A 511 -11.85 -29.49 -67.10
CA GLU A 511 -12.13 -30.13 -65.81
C GLU A 511 -10.86 -30.28 -64.95
N LEU A 512 -9.74 -30.69 -65.55
CA LEU A 512 -8.43 -30.77 -64.87
C LEU A 512 -7.92 -29.39 -64.45
N GLN A 513 -8.03 -28.39 -65.33
CA GLN A 513 -7.64 -27.00 -65.05
C GLN A 513 -8.49 -26.40 -63.93
N GLN A 514 -9.80 -26.70 -63.86
CA GLN A 514 -10.68 -26.26 -62.78
C GLN A 514 -10.27 -26.85 -61.43
N VAL A 515 -9.92 -28.14 -61.37
CA VAL A 515 -9.43 -28.78 -60.12
C VAL A 515 -8.06 -28.23 -59.71
N ILE A 516 -7.15 -28.00 -60.65
CA ILE A 516 -5.85 -27.37 -60.38
C ILE A 516 -6.04 -25.94 -59.84
N ALA A 517 -6.92 -25.15 -60.47
CA ALA A 517 -7.25 -23.80 -60.02
C ALA A 517 -7.89 -23.81 -58.62
N ALA A 518 -8.78 -24.76 -58.33
CA ALA A 518 -9.39 -24.94 -57.02
C ALA A 518 -8.33 -25.29 -55.95
N ARG A 519 -7.38 -26.19 -56.24
CA ARG A 519 -6.27 -26.52 -55.33
C ARG A 519 -5.37 -25.31 -55.06
N GLN A 520 -5.03 -24.54 -56.08
CA GLN A 520 -4.24 -23.30 -55.93
C GLN A 520 -5.01 -22.23 -55.12
N ALA A 521 -6.30 -22.05 -55.36
CA ALA A 521 -7.15 -21.13 -54.61
C ALA A 521 -7.25 -21.50 -53.13
N ARG A 522 -7.28 -22.79 -52.77
CA ARG A 522 -7.24 -23.25 -51.37
C ARG A 522 -5.93 -22.91 -50.66
N VAL A 523 -4.79 -23.01 -51.34
CA VAL A 523 -3.47 -22.61 -50.79
C VAL A 523 -3.42 -21.09 -50.53
N VAL A 524 -3.92 -20.29 -51.46
CA VAL A 524 -4.02 -18.83 -51.28
C VAL A 524 -4.99 -18.47 -50.15
N SER A 525 -6.14 -19.17 -50.08
CA SER A 525 -7.12 -18.99 -49.00
C SER A 525 -6.53 -19.30 -47.62
N LYS A 526 -5.77 -20.40 -47.49
CA LYS A 526 -5.03 -20.74 -46.25
C LYS A 526 -4.10 -19.60 -45.84
N LYS A 527 -3.30 -19.09 -46.78
CA LYS A 527 -2.35 -18.00 -46.50
C LYS A 527 -3.06 -16.72 -46.02
N ASN A 528 -4.21 -16.38 -46.60
CA ASN A 528 -4.99 -15.22 -46.20
C ASN A 528 -5.64 -15.40 -44.82
N LYS A 529 -6.18 -16.60 -44.52
CA LYS A 529 -6.76 -16.92 -43.20
C LYS A 529 -5.71 -16.89 -42.10
N VAL A 530 -4.56 -17.50 -42.32
CA VAL A 530 -3.42 -17.44 -41.38
C VAL A 530 -2.99 -16.01 -41.14
N ALA A 531 -2.91 -15.17 -42.19
CA ALA A 531 -2.58 -13.76 -42.03
C ALA A 531 -3.61 -13.00 -41.18
N LEU A 532 -4.90 -13.24 -41.39
CA LEU A 532 -5.98 -12.61 -40.62
C LEU A 532 -5.94 -13.01 -39.14
N ILE A 533 -5.81 -14.30 -38.84
CA ILE A 533 -5.69 -14.82 -37.47
C ILE A 533 -4.47 -14.20 -36.78
N LEU A 534 -3.33 -14.15 -37.49
CA LEU A 534 -2.11 -13.53 -36.96
C LEU A 534 -2.29 -12.04 -36.70
N GLU A 535 -2.89 -11.29 -37.61
CA GLU A 535 -3.10 -9.84 -37.46
C GLU A 535 -3.98 -9.53 -36.24
N GLU A 536 -5.06 -10.29 -36.04
CA GLU A 536 -6.01 -10.06 -34.97
C GLU A 536 -5.48 -10.51 -33.60
N MET A 537 -4.87 -11.70 -33.52
CA MET A 537 -4.29 -12.23 -32.28
C MET A 537 -3.02 -11.49 -31.87
N THR A 538 -2.22 -11.00 -32.83
CA THR A 538 -1.04 -10.18 -32.54
C THR A 538 -1.35 -8.69 -32.50
N SER A 539 -2.61 -8.27 -32.57
CA SER A 539 -2.96 -6.86 -32.45
C SER A 539 -2.51 -6.29 -31.09
N PHE A 540 -2.16 -5.00 -31.04
CA PHE A 540 -1.72 -4.37 -29.78
C PHE A 540 -2.77 -4.46 -28.66
N ARG A 541 -4.05 -4.53 -29.04
CA ARG A 541 -5.17 -4.70 -28.10
C ARG A 541 -5.17 -6.11 -27.47
N ASN A 542 -4.96 -7.14 -28.29
CA ASN A 542 -5.19 -8.52 -27.87
C ASN A 542 -3.93 -9.23 -27.39
N ILE A 543 -2.72 -8.68 -27.62
CA ILE A 543 -1.47 -9.41 -27.40
C ILE A 543 -1.28 -9.97 -25.98
N ASN A 544 -1.70 -9.27 -24.92
CA ASN A 544 -1.58 -9.80 -23.56
C ASN A 544 -2.52 -11.00 -23.34
N GLN A 545 -3.75 -10.91 -23.84
CA GLN A 545 -4.72 -12.02 -23.81
C GLN A 545 -4.24 -13.20 -24.66
N THR A 546 -3.63 -12.93 -25.82
CA THR A 546 -3.02 -13.95 -26.67
C THR A 546 -1.89 -14.69 -25.95
N LEU A 547 -1.02 -13.98 -25.22
CA LEU A 547 0.03 -14.63 -24.43
C LEU A 547 -0.53 -15.49 -23.28
N GLU A 548 -1.62 -15.06 -22.63
CA GLU A 548 -2.33 -15.91 -21.66
C GLU A 548 -2.86 -17.19 -22.32
N ILE A 549 -3.49 -17.07 -23.50
CA ILE A 549 -4.00 -18.21 -24.26
C ILE A 549 -2.86 -19.18 -24.62
N LEU A 550 -1.71 -18.65 -25.07
CA LEU A 550 -0.54 -19.47 -25.39
C LEU A 550 0.02 -20.17 -24.13
N ARG A 551 -0.05 -19.52 -22.96
CA ARG A 551 0.34 -20.14 -21.68
C ARG A 551 -0.59 -21.30 -21.30
N ASP A 552 -1.90 -21.11 -21.44
CA ASP A 552 -2.89 -22.15 -21.15
C ASP A 552 -2.75 -23.37 -22.07
N LEU A 553 -2.29 -23.15 -23.30
CA LEU A 553 -1.94 -24.20 -24.25
C LEU A 553 -0.66 -24.97 -23.89
N GLY A 554 0.03 -24.58 -22.82
CA GLY A 554 1.26 -25.23 -22.34
C GLY A 554 2.51 -24.82 -23.12
N ILE A 555 2.49 -23.70 -23.86
CA ILE A 555 3.65 -23.22 -24.60
C ILE A 555 4.65 -22.61 -23.62
N GLN A 556 5.89 -23.08 -23.66
CA GLN A 556 6.98 -22.54 -22.86
C GLN A 556 7.30 -21.11 -23.29
N MET A 557 7.19 -20.15 -22.37
CA MET A 557 7.45 -18.73 -22.62
C MET A 557 8.69 -18.22 -21.86
N GLU A 558 9.65 -19.12 -21.62
CA GLU A 558 10.88 -18.84 -20.87
C GLU A 558 11.65 -17.63 -21.43
N GLU A 559 11.64 -17.44 -22.75
CA GLU A 559 12.30 -16.30 -23.40
C GLU A 559 11.72 -14.95 -22.92
N LEU A 560 10.39 -14.84 -22.85
CA LEU A 560 9.70 -13.64 -22.37
C LEU A 560 9.80 -13.50 -20.85
N GLU A 561 9.80 -14.62 -20.12
CA GLU A 561 9.95 -14.63 -18.65
C GLU A 561 11.37 -14.19 -18.23
N GLN A 562 12.40 -14.67 -18.94
CA GLN A 562 13.79 -14.26 -18.73
C GLN A 562 13.99 -12.79 -19.05
N GLU A 563 13.39 -12.28 -20.14
CA GLU A 563 13.46 -10.86 -20.49
C GLU A 563 12.74 -9.98 -19.47
N ASN A 564 11.54 -10.37 -19.03
CA ASN A 564 10.82 -9.67 -17.97
C ASN A 564 11.64 -9.66 -16.67
N ALA A 565 12.20 -10.80 -16.27
CA ALA A 565 13.05 -10.92 -15.09
C ALA A 565 14.34 -10.09 -15.20
N ALA A 566 14.95 -10.02 -16.38
CA ALA A 566 16.12 -9.18 -16.62
C ALA A 566 15.81 -7.69 -16.48
N ILE A 567 14.66 -7.24 -16.99
CA ILE A 567 14.20 -5.85 -16.81
C ILE A 567 13.83 -5.58 -15.34
N GLU A 568 13.20 -6.54 -14.66
CA GLU A 568 12.91 -6.42 -13.22
C GLU A 568 14.18 -6.29 -12.39
N GLU A 569 15.23 -7.06 -12.68
CA GLU A 569 16.54 -6.94 -12.03
C GLU A 569 17.17 -5.56 -12.27
N GLN A 570 17.06 -5.00 -13.47
CA GLN A 570 17.56 -3.64 -13.77
C GLN A 570 16.85 -2.55 -12.96
N LEU A 571 15.59 -2.75 -12.59
CA LEU A 571 14.83 -1.80 -11.78
C LEU A 571 15.16 -1.88 -10.29
N LYS A 572 15.84 -2.93 -9.84
CA LYS A 572 16.24 -3.08 -8.44
C LYS A 572 17.49 -2.25 -8.16
N THR A 573 17.51 -1.59 -7.02
CA THR A 573 18.67 -0.83 -6.56
C THR A 573 19.40 -1.61 -5.49
N LYS A 574 20.74 -1.55 -5.52
CA LYS A 574 21.56 -2.11 -4.45
C LYS A 574 21.35 -1.27 -3.18
N PRO A 575 21.13 -1.89 -2.01
CA PRO A 575 21.03 -1.14 -0.76
C PRO A 575 22.34 -0.37 -0.53
N PRO A 576 22.27 0.97 -0.34
CA PRO A 576 23.47 1.77 -0.14
C PRO A 576 24.07 1.55 1.24
N THR A 577 25.40 1.66 1.33
CA THR A 577 26.14 1.64 2.60
C THR A 577 26.31 3.04 3.13
N VAL A 578 25.87 3.29 4.36
CA VAL A 578 25.99 4.58 5.04
C VAL A 578 27.16 4.52 6.03
N ASP A 579 28.05 5.51 5.98
CA ASP A 579 29.12 5.69 6.97
C ASP A 579 28.54 6.15 8.33
N PRO A 580 28.77 5.41 9.44
CA PRO A 580 28.35 5.83 10.78
C PRO A 580 28.85 7.22 11.19
N GLY A 581 30.01 7.66 10.67
CA GLY A 581 30.54 9.01 10.89
C GLY A 581 29.59 10.12 10.43
N VAL A 582 28.85 9.89 9.34
CA VAL A 582 27.88 10.85 8.80
C VAL A 582 26.68 11.01 9.73
N LEU A 583 26.19 9.91 10.32
CA LEU A 583 25.09 9.96 11.30
C LEU A 583 25.47 10.78 12.54
N LYS A 584 26.72 10.66 13.00
CA LYS A 584 27.24 11.47 14.10
C LYS A 584 27.20 12.96 13.77
N CYS A 585 27.72 13.35 12.60
CA CYS A 585 27.68 14.73 12.15
C CYS A 585 26.25 15.25 11.95
N LEU A 586 25.30 14.38 11.56
CA LEU A 586 23.88 14.74 11.48
C LEU A 586 23.27 15.01 12.85
N LEU A 587 23.53 14.16 13.84
CA LEU A 587 23.04 14.39 15.20
C LEU A 587 23.59 15.69 15.79
N GLU A 588 24.86 16.00 15.55
CA GLU A 588 25.46 17.29 15.89
C GLU A 588 24.74 18.45 15.21
N ALA A 589 24.48 18.34 13.91
CA ALA A 589 23.76 19.35 13.15
C ALA A 589 22.29 19.53 13.61
N ILE A 590 21.61 18.44 14.00
CA ILE A 590 20.28 18.49 14.61
C ILE A 590 20.35 19.19 15.96
N GLY A 591 21.38 18.91 16.77
CA GLY A 591 21.63 19.57 18.04
C GLY A 591 21.88 21.08 17.90
N GLU A 592 22.70 21.48 16.92
CA GLU A 592 22.93 22.90 16.59
C GLU A 592 21.64 23.58 16.09
N ARG A 593 20.83 22.88 15.27
CA ARG A 593 19.56 23.40 14.75
C ARG A 593 18.49 23.52 15.83
N HIS A 594 18.48 22.62 16.80
CA HIS A 594 17.48 22.51 17.87
C HIS A 594 18.16 22.45 19.26
N PRO A 595 18.79 23.53 19.73
CA PRO A 595 19.55 23.53 21.00
C PRO A 595 18.66 23.23 22.21
N MET A 596 17.36 23.52 22.12
CA MET A 596 16.38 23.20 23.17
C MET A 596 16.17 21.69 23.34
N TRP A 597 16.43 20.87 22.31
CA TRP A 597 16.32 19.42 22.41
C TRP A 597 17.46 18.82 23.23
N ILE A 598 18.64 19.43 23.17
CA ILE A 598 19.76 19.09 24.05
C ILE A 598 19.42 19.47 25.49
N LYS A 599 18.98 20.72 25.71
CA LYS A 599 18.62 21.22 27.05
C LYS A 599 17.51 20.40 27.71
N ALA A 600 16.54 19.93 26.92
CA ALA A 600 15.40 19.13 27.40
C ALA A 600 15.71 17.62 27.51
N GLY A 601 16.94 17.17 27.21
CA GLY A 601 17.32 15.75 27.29
C GLY A 601 16.71 14.85 26.20
N VAL A 602 16.19 15.43 25.12
CA VAL A 602 15.73 14.69 23.93
C VAL A 602 16.93 14.14 23.18
N LEU A 603 17.99 14.96 23.07
CA LEU A 603 19.28 14.60 22.52
C LEU A 603 20.37 14.73 23.59
N PRO A 604 21.41 13.91 23.56
CA PRO A 604 22.54 13.98 24.49
C PRO A 604 23.40 15.23 24.26
N SER A 605 23.99 15.75 25.34
CA SER A 605 24.81 16.98 25.34
C SER A 605 26.16 16.86 24.61
N THR A 606 26.64 15.64 24.37
CA THR A 606 27.92 15.40 23.70
C THR A 606 27.81 14.21 22.78
N SER A 607 27.93 14.45 21.47
CA SER A 607 27.97 13.43 20.41
C SER A 607 29.26 12.59 20.44
N ALA A 608 30.34 13.12 21.01
CA ALA A 608 31.66 12.52 21.01
C ALA A 608 31.80 11.27 21.89
N THR A 609 30.95 11.10 22.90
CA THR A 609 30.98 10.00 23.87
C THR A 609 30.03 8.85 23.55
N LEU A 610 29.27 8.94 22.45
CA LEU A 610 28.33 7.90 22.05
C LEU A 610 29.02 6.92 21.10
N ASN A 611 29.11 5.66 21.51
CA ASN A 611 29.23 4.56 20.56
C ASN A 611 27.89 4.49 19.81
N LEU A 612 27.89 4.96 18.56
CA LEU A 612 26.73 5.01 17.70
C LEU A 612 26.42 3.62 17.15
N ASP A 613 25.89 2.77 18.01
CA ASP A 613 25.25 1.53 17.58
C ASP A 613 23.91 1.84 16.89
N SER A 614 23.45 0.94 16.04
CA SER A 614 22.19 1.09 15.30
C SER A 614 20.99 1.28 16.25
N LEU A 615 21.00 0.59 17.40
CA LEU A 615 19.97 0.68 18.42
C LEU A 615 19.95 2.07 19.10
N THR A 616 21.11 2.62 19.45
CA THR A 616 21.21 3.96 20.06
C THR A 616 20.71 5.03 19.09
N SER A 617 21.05 4.90 17.80
CA SER A 617 20.56 5.81 16.75
C SER A 617 19.03 5.73 16.59
N LEU A 618 18.48 4.52 16.68
CA LEU A 618 17.04 4.29 16.66
C LEU A 618 16.34 4.91 17.88
N GLU A 619 16.90 4.75 19.08
CA GLU A 619 16.37 5.36 20.30
C GLU A 619 16.33 6.89 20.19
N MET A 620 17.39 7.53 19.65
CA MET A 620 17.42 8.97 19.42
C MET A 620 16.31 9.40 18.46
N MET A 621 16.09 8.63 17.39
CA MET A 621 14.99 8.91 16.46
C MET A 621 13.61 8.75 17.10
N VAL A 622 13.43 7.75 17.97
CA VAL A 622 12.19 7.57 18.76
C VAL A 622 11.95 8.77 19.67
N ARG A 623 12.98 9.26 20.38
CA ARG A 623 12.88 10.47 21.22
C ARG A 623 12.50 11.71 20.39
N ILE A 624 13.10 11.89 19.20
CA ILE A 624 12.73 12.97 18.27
C ILE A 624 11.27 12.82 17.84
N PHE A 625 10.86 11.63 17.39
CA PHE A 625 9.49 11.36 16.95
C PHE A 625 8.47 11.67 18.05
N VAL A 626 8.68 11.13 19.24
CA VAL A 626 7.84 11.37 20.41
C VAL A 626 7.77 12.87 20.73
N ARG A 627 8.90 13.59 20.73
CA ARG A 627 8.93 15.02 21.03
C ARG A 627 8.12 15.87 20.04
N LEU A 628 8.03 15.43 18.78
CA LEU A 628 7.31 16.12 17.72
C LEU A 628 5.82 15.81 17.69
N VAL A 629 5.46 14.55 17.97
CA VAL A 629 4.07 14.07 17.86
C VAL A 629 3.31 14.19 19.17
N TYR A 630 3.97 14.00 20.31
CA TYR A 630 3.32 14.07 21.61
C TYR A 630 2.95 15.52 21.97
N LEU A 631 1.66 15.81 22.03
CA LEU A 631 1.16 17.08 22.55
C LEU A 631 0.91 16.98 24.07
N PRO A 632 1.53 17.85 24.89
CA PRO A 632 1.19 17.95 26.31
C PRO A 632 -0.25 18.48 26.47
N GLN A 633 -0.92 18.04 27.53
CA GLN A 633 -2.36 18.30 27.75
C GLN A 633 -2.75 19.79 27.70
N VAL A 634 -1.93 20.68 28.28
CA VAL A 634 -2.16 22.15 28.24
C VAL A 634 -2.05 22.68 26.81
N GLY A 635 -1.05 22.22 26.05
CA GLY A 635 -0.84 22.60 24.66
C GLY A 635 -1.98 22.12 23.77
N ALA A 636 -2.42 20.88 23.95
CA ALA A 636 -3.54 20.30 23.22
C ALA A 636 -4.84 21.09 23.47
N ALA A 637 -5.14 21.42 24.72
CA ALA A 637 -6.31 22.25 25.06
C ALA A 637 -6.24 23.65 24.43
N THR A 638 -5.06 24.29 24.47
CA THR A 638 -4.86 25.64 23.93
C THR A 638 -5.01 25.65 22.40
N ILE A 639 -4.43 24.66 21.70
CA ILE A 639 -4.56 24.53 20.25
C ILE A 639 -6.02 24.28 19.85
N ALA A 640 -6.73 23.43 20.58
CA ALA A 640 -8.15 23.16 20.32
C ALA A 640 -9.03 24.40 20.57
N GLN A 641 -8.73 25.19 21.60
CA GLN A 641 -9.44 26.45 21.87
C GLN A 641 -9.19 27.47 20.75
N HIS A 642 -7.93 27.65 20.33
CA HIS A 642 -7.58 28.64 19.32
C HIS A 642 -8.11 28.28 17.92
N SER A 643 -7.90 27.03 17.46
CA SER A 643 -8.22 26.62 16.09
C SER A 643 -9.65 26.13 15.88
N ARG A 644 -10.27 25.55 16.92
CA ARG A 644 -11.61 24.93 16.84
C ARG A 644 -12.63 25.62 17.74
N ARG A 645 -12.25 26.70 18.43
CA ARG A 645 -13.12 27.43 19.37
C ARG A 645 -13.70 26.52 20.46
N ARG A 646 -12.95 25.48 20.87
CA ARG A 646 -13.35 24.61 21.99
C ARG A 646 -13.43 25.44 23.26
N ILE A 647 -14.60 25.46 23.89
CA ILE A 647 -14.87 26.21 25.12
C ILE A 647 -14.42 25.45 26.38
N GLY A 648 -14.16 26.17 27.46
CA GLY A 648 -13.74 25.62 28.75
C GLY A 648 -12.50 26.34 29.31
N PRO A 649 -12.34 26.39 30.64
CA PRO A 649 -11.12 26.92 31.25
C PRO A 649 -9.94 26.01 30.93
N ILE A 650 -8.76 26.61 30.71
CA ILE A 650 -7.51 25.87 30.52
C ILE A 650 -6.63 26.08 31.75
N GLY A 651 -6.46 25.01 32.52
CA GLY A 651 -5.54 24.97 33.64
C GLY A 651 -4.10 25.00 33.15
N LYS A 652 -3.32 25.95 33.67
CA LYS A 652 -1.88 26.12 33.36
C LYS A 652 -0.98 25.72 34.53
N GLU A 653 -1.56 25.57 35.71
CA GLU A 653 -0.82 25.23 36.92
C GLU A 653 -0.37 23.76 36.91
N SER A 654 0.71 23.47 37.63
CA SER A 654 1.30 22.12 37.69
C SER A 654 0.33 21.07 38.27
N PHE A 655 -0.50 21.46 39.24
CA PHE A 655 -1.50 20.58 39.86
C PHE A 655 -2.82 20.45 39.08
N GLN A 656 -2.98 21.20 37.99
CA GLN A 656 -4.18 21.17 37.15
C GLN A 656 -3.97 20.27 35.92
N TYR A 657 -5.05 19.60 35.51
CA TYR A 657 -5.07 18.78 34.32
C TYR A 657 -6.29 19.08 33.45
N ASN A 658 -6.09 19.27 32.15
CA ASN A 658 -7.16 19.55 31.19
C ASN A 658 -7.68 18.23 30.58
N VAL A 659 -8.91 17.87 30.92
CA VAL A 659 -9.58 16.68 30.39
C VAL A 659 -10.42 17.06 29.17
N PRO A 660 -10.20 16.46 27.98
CA PRO A 660 -11.09 16.66 26.85
C PRO A 660 -12.40 15.88 27.06
N THR A 661 -13.50 16.62 27.26
CA THR A 661 -14.83 16.05 27.51
C THR A 661 -15.83 16.44 26.42
N GLU A 662 -16.84 15.60 26.21
CA GLU A 662 -18.05 15.93 25.48
C GLU A 662 -19.19 16.22 26.46
N MET A 663 -20.04 17.18 26.12
CA MET A 663 -21.25 17.52 26.88
C MET A 663 -22.46 17.42 25.96
N GLY A 664 -23.35 16.46 26.25
CA GLY A 664 -24.64 16.32 25.57
C GLY A 664 -25.72 17.05 26.35
N ILE A 665 -26.30 18.07 25.73
CA ILE A 665 -27.44 18.86 26.24
C ILE A 665 -28.59 18.79 25.23
N VAL A 666 -29.82 19.01 25.70
CA VAL A 666 -31.02 19.04 24.85
C VAL A 666 -31.68 20.40 24.99
N GLU A 667 -31.95 21.06 23.86
CA GLU A 667 -32.69 22.31 23.80
C GLU A 667 -33.96 22.10 22.99
N GLN A 668 -35.09 22.55 23.53
CA GLN A 668 -36.37 22.50 22.84
C GLN A 668 -37.14 23.78 23.11
N TYR A 669 -37.40 24.53 22.05
CA TYR A 669 -38.24 25.72 22.08
C TYR A 669 -39.50 25.43 21.27
N ASP A 670 -40.66 25.51 21.90
CA ASP A 670 -41.91 25.30 21.18
C ASP A 670 -42.15 26.44 20.20
N ASN A 671 -42.18 26.09 18.92
CA ASN A 671 -42.41 27.03 17.83
C ASN A 671 -43.82 26.92 17.23
N LEU A 672 -44.67 26.05 17.78
CA LEU A 672 -45.99 25.72 17.26
C LEU A 672 -47.09 26.40 18.08
N GLN A 673 -47.63 25.71 19.08
CA GLN A 673 -48.85 26.10 19.78
C GLN A 673 -48.55 26.92 21.03
N TYR A 674 -47.52 26.53 21.78
CA TYR A 674 -47.28 27.11 23.10
C TYR A 674 -46.52 28.45 23.04
N LYS A 675 -45.91 28.79 21.89
CA LYS A 675 -44.99 29.92 21.69
C LYS A 675 -45.41 31.30 22.22
N ARG A 676 -46.69 31.70 22.13
CA ARG A 676 -47.07 33.14 22.14
C ARG A 676 -47.97 33.60 23.29
N TYR A 677 -48.62 32.69 24.00
CA TYR A 677 -49.56 33.06 25.07
C TYR A 677 -48.93 32.85 26.45
N ASP A 678 -49.64 33.23 27.51
CA ASP A 678 -49.16 33.16 28.90
C ASP A 678 -48.68 31.76 29.30
N TRP A 679 -49.25 30.72 28.69
CA TRP A 679 -48.81 29.35 28.92
C TRP A 679 -47.40 29.04 28.42
N GLN A 680 -46.81 29.91 27.60
CA GLN A 680 -45.46 29.75 27.07
C GLN A 680 -44.45 29.68 28.20
N GLY A 681 -44.60 30.52 29.23
CA GLY A 681 -43.62 30.63 30.31
C GLY A 681 -43.47 29.32 31.08
N TRP A 682 -44.58 28.76 31.57
CA TRP A 682 -44.54 27.51 32.34
C TRP A 682 -44.32 26.29 31.46
N TYR A 683 -44.83 26.28 30.21
CA TYR A 683 -44.57 25.18 29.27
C TYR A 683 -43.09 25.12 28.90
N GLN A 684 -42.48 26.27 28.59
CA GLN A 684 -41.03 26.35 28.35
C GLN A 684 -40.25 25.89 29.58
N ARG A 685 -40.63 26.33 30.79
CA ARG A 685 -39.97 25.85 32.02
C ARG A 685 -40.13 24.34 32.22
N MET A 686 -41.29 23.77 31.95
CA MET A 686 -41.54 22.33 32.03
C MET A 686 -40.63 21.55 31.07
N VAL A 687 -40.48 22.03 29.84
CA VAL A 687 -39.59 21.42 28.83
C VAL A 687 -38.13 21.53 29.25
N ASP A 688 -37.69 22.68 29.76
CA ASP A 688 -36.32 22.89 30.23
C ASP A 688 -35.98 21.94 31.40
N ILE A 689 -36.90 21.79 32.37
CA ILE A 689 -36.76 20.86 33.50
C ILE A 689 -36.77 19.40 33.01
N HIS A 690 -37.64 19.05 32.06
CA HIS A 690 -37.67 17.70 31.47
C HIS A 690 -36.32 17.37 30.83
N ASN A 691 -35.69 18.36 30.20
CA ASN A 691 -34.41 18.25 29.49
C ASN A 691 -33.21 18.65 30.37
N ARG A 692 -33.35 18.66 31.70
CA ARG A 692 -32.27 19.03 32.63
C ARG A 692 -31.02 18.16 32.55
N ASN A 693 -31.15 16.95 32.01
CA ASN A 693 -30.05 15.99 31.90
C ASN A 693 -28.87 16.56 31.11
N VAL A 694 -27.68 16.45 31.69
CA VAL A 694 -26.43 16.71 30.99
C VAL A 694 -25.58 15.46 30.98
N SER A 695 -25.28 14.96 29.79
CA SER A 695 -24.43 13.79 29.60
C SER A 695 -22.97 14.23 29.43
N ILE A 696 -22.12 13.99 30.43
CA ILE A 696 -20.69 14.32 30.40
C ILE A 696 -19.90 13.06 30.07
N ARG A 697 -19.08 13.12 29.01
CA ARG A 697 -18.34 11.94 28.52
C ARG A 697 -16.86 12.24 28.36
N CYS A 698 -16.02 11.25 28.68
CA CYS A 698 -14.61 11.24 28.29
C CYS A 698 -14.16 9.82 27.95
N ARG A 699 -13.33 9.70 26.91
CA ARG A 699 -12.64 8.45 26.59
C ARG A 699 -11.52 8.23 27.60
N ILE A 700 -11.40 7.00 28.11
CA ILE A 700 -10.33 6.64 29.04
C ILE A 700 -8.96 6.77 28.36
N ASP A 701 -8.86 6.44 27.06
CA ASP A 701 -7.64 6.60 26.26
C ASP A 701 -7.12 8.05 26.28
N HIS A 702 -8.01 9.04 26.27
CA HIS A 702 -7.61 10.45 26.32
C HIS A 702 -7.08 10.88 27.69
N LEU A 703 -7.35 10.11 28.75
CA LEU A 703 -6.84 10.34 30.10
C LEU A 703 -5.44 9.74 30.29
N GLN A 704 -5.03 8.80 29.45
CA GLN A 704 -3.70 8.17 29.49
C GLN A 704 -2.63 9.10 28.89
N ARG A 705 -2.44 10.28 29.48
CA ARG A 705 -1.35 11.23 29.12
C ARG A 705 -0.53 11.56 30.34
N LEU A 706 0.67 12.09 30.10
CA LEU A 706 1.49 12.68 31.15
C LEU A 706 0.82 13.90 31.77
N ASP A 707 0.84 13.94 33.09
CA ASP A 707 0.59 15.14 33.88
C ASP A 707 1.80 16.09 33.84
N ASN A 708 1.67 17.25 34.46
CA ASN A 708 2.71 18.27 34.43
C ASN A 708 3.95 17.90 35.28
N TYR A 709 3.85 16.87 36.13
CA TYR A 709 4.98 16.32 36.89
C TYR A 709 5.70 15.21 36.12
N GLY A 710 5.19 14.82 34.94
CA GLY A 710 5.75 13.77 34.10
C GLY A 710 5.28 12.36 34.47
N ALA A 711 4.32 12.21 35.39
CA ALA A 711 3.68 10.94 35.69
C ALA A 711 2.46 10.73 34.76
N PRO A 712 2.12 9.50 34.39
CA PRO A 712 0.85 9.26 33.69
C PRO A 712 -0.32 9.68 34.58
N LEU A 713 -1.30 10.43 34.06
CA LEU A 713 -2.52 10.76 34.82
C LEU A 713 -3.33 9.50 35.12
N VAL A 714 -3.52 8.66 34.10
CA VAL A 714 -4.17 7.36 34.21
C VAL A 714 -3.23 6.33 33.60
N ASP A 715 -2.69 5.47 34.45
CA ASP A 715 -1.96 4.26 34.06
C ASP A 715 -2.89 3.04 34.11
N LEU A 716 -2.36 1.85 33.82
CA LEU A 716 -3.12 0.60 33.83
C LEU A 716 -3.86 0.35 35.16
N GLN A 717 -3.21 0.61 36.29
CA GLN A 717 -3.81 0.33 37.61
C GLN A 717 -4.86 1.38 37.99
N THR A 718 -4.62 2.65 37.64
CA THR A 718 -5.59 3.74 37.79
C THR A 718 -6.82 3.47 36.94
N GLU A 719 -6.66 2.99 35.71
CA GLU A 719 -7.78 2.62 34.84
C GLU A 719 -8.59 1.45 35.43
N ARG A 720 -7.92 0.38 35.91
CA ARG A 720 -8.61 -0.74 36.56
C ARG A 720 -9.44 -0.26 37.75
N ARG A 721 -8.86 0.62 38.59
CA ARG A 721 -9.55 1.21 39.73
C ARG A 721 -10.72 2.09 39.29
N LEU A 722 -10.55 2.93 38.27
CA LEU A 722 -11.60 3.79 37.70
C LEU A 722 -12.79 2.96 37.20
N ARG A 723 -12.53 1.89 36.44
CA ARG A 723 -13.57 0.99 35.93
C ARG A 723 -14.37 0.33 37.05
N ILE A 724 -13.71 -0.10 38.13
CA ILE A 724 -14.37 -0.71 39.30
C ILE A 724 -15.19 0.33 40.07
N LEU A 725 -14.66 1.54 40.27
CA LEU A 725 -15.37 2.63 40.97
C LEU A 725 -16.64 3.05 40.23
N CYS A 726 -16.59 3.09 38.90
CA CYS A 726 -17.68 3.60 38.08
C CYS A 726 -18.68 2.53 37.62
N GLY A 727 -18.34 1.25 37.70
CA GLY A 727 -19.23 0.14 37.35
C GLY A 727 -19.85 0.28 35.96
N ASP A 728 -21.18 0.38 35.92
CA ASP A 728 -22.00 0.49 34.71
C ASP A 728 -21.85 1.81 33.94
N ARG A 729 -21.26 2.83 34.56
CA ARG A 729 -21.03 4.15 33.94
C ARG A 729 -19.88 4.16 32.93
N VAL A 730 -19.12 3.07 32.83
CA VAL A 730 -18.08 2.90 31.81
C VAL A 730 -18.52 1.86 30.80
N GLY A 731 -18.66 2.28 29.54
CA GLY A 731 -19.01 1.40 28.41
C GLY A 731 -18.14 1.71 27.21
N MET A 732 -17.67 0.68 26.48
CA MET A 732 -16.83 0.83 25.28
C MET A 732 -15.57 1.69 25.47
N GLY A 733 -15.02 1.74 26.70
CA GLY A 733 -13.86 2.59 27.02
C GLY A 733 -14.20 4.08 27.23
N VAL A 734 -15.48 4.42 27.34
CA VAL A 734 -15.96 5.78 27.60
C VAL A 734 -16.59 5.83 28.99
N LEU A 735 -16.12 6.76 29.82
CA LEU A 735 -16.80 7.13 31.06
C LEU A 735 -17.92 8.11 30.73
N LYS A 736 -19.15 7.78 31.11
CA LYS A 736 -20.35 8.61 30.89
C LYS A 736 -21.03 8.90 32.22
N LEU A 737 -21.17 10.18 32.55
CA LEU A 737 -21.88 10.66 33.74
C LEU A 737 -23.13 11.42 33.27
N ASP A 738 -24.31 10.88 33.57
CA ASP A 738 -25.58 11.56 33.31
C ASP A 738 -26.01 12.33 34.58
N SER A 739 -25.93 13.66 34.51
CA SER A 739 -26.19 14.56 35.63
C SER A 739 -27.62 15.12 35.54
N ASN A 740 -28.47 14.72 36.49
CA ASN A 740 -29.91 15.00 36.52
C ASN A 740 -30.39 15.62 37.84
N LYS A 741 -29.46 16.10 38.67
CA LYS A 741 -29.72 16.45 40.07
C LYS A 741 -30.52 17.75 40.20
N TYR A 742 -30.18 18.75 39.41
CA TYR A 742 -30.74 20.09 39.46
C TYR A 742 -31.68 20.33 38.27
N GLU A 743 -32.56 21.31 38.38
CA GLU A 743 -33.51 21.67 37.32
C GLU A 743 -32.84 22.29 36.11
N ASP A 744 -31.78 23.07 36.33
CA ASP A 744 -31.08 23.80 35.28
C ASP A 744 -29.84 23.03 34.80
N GLN A 745 -29.65 23.04 33.48
CA GLN A 745 -28.52 22.36 32.84
C GLN A 745 -27.17 22.91 33.33
N ALA A 746 -27.07 24.21 33.61
CA ALA A 746 -25.85 24.86 34.10
C ALA A 746 -25.36 24.26 35.43
N ASP A 747 -26.30 24.00 36.35
CA ASP A 747 -25.99 23.39 37.64
C ASP A 747 -25.64 21.91 37.47
N ASN A 748 -26.28 21.21 36.54
CA ASN A 748 -25.95 19.83 36.22
C ASN A 748 -24.58 19.68 35.54
N VAL A 749 -24.14 20.64 34.74
CA VAL A 749 -22.75 20.72 34.22
C VAL A 749 -21.78 20.84 35.40
N THR A 750 -22.05 21.76 36.34
CA THR A 750 -21.20 21.99 37.51
C THR A 750 -21.10 20.75 38.40
N TYR A 751 -22.25 20.15 38.73
CA TYR A 751 -22.32 18.93 39.53
C TYR A 751 -21.60 17.75 38.88
N GLY A 752 -21.83 17.54 37.59
CA GLY A 752 -21.21 16.45 36.85
C GLY A 752 -19.70 16.63 36.72
N THR A 753 -19.22 17.86 36.56
CA THR A 753 -17.78 18.19 36.52
C THR A 753 -17.11 17.93 37.88
N ILE A 754 -17.76 18.31 38.99
CA ILE A 754 -17.28 17.99 40.35
C ILE A 754 -17.20 16.47 40.56
N LYS A 755 -18.23 15.73 40.12
CA LYS A 755 -18.22 14.27 40.26
C LYS A 755 -17.16 13.59 39.38
N LEU A 756 -16.89 14.12 38.20
CA LEU A 756 -15.80 13.65 37.35
C LEU A 756 -14.45 13.83 38.04
N SER A 757 -14.16 15.01 38.58
CA SER A 757 -12.89 15.26 39.27
C SER A 757 -12.73 14.44 40.55
N GLU A 758 -13.81 14.23 41.31
CA GLU A 758 -13.84 13.35 42.50
C GLU A 758 -13.52 11.89 42.15
N ILE A 759 -14.14 11.36 41.08
CA ILE A 759 -13.87 10.01 40.58
C ILE A 759 -12.40 9.88 40.15
N LEU A 760 -11.88 10.86 39.41
CA LEU A 760 -10.49 10.84 38.96
C LEU A 760 -9.53 10.88 40.16
N ALA A 761 -9.78 11.72 41.15
CA ALA A 761 -8.97 11.79 42.37
C ALA A 761 -8.97 10.45 43.13
N GLU A 762 -10.11 9.79 43.25
CA GLU A 762 -10.22 8.48 43.91
C GLU A 762 -9.53 7.35 43.11
N SER A 763 -9.62 7.40 41.78
CA SER A 763 -8.95 6.43 40.91
C SER A 763 -7.43 6.57 40.93
N ARG A 764 -6.90 7.80 41.02
CA ARG A 764 -5.46 8.07 41.07
C ARG A 764 -4.75 7.52 42.31
N LYS A 765 -5.49 7.15 43.37
CA LYS A 765 -4.89 6.47 44.53
C LYS A 765 -4.12 5.20 44.16
N ALA A 766 -4.43 4.57 43.03
CA ALA A 766 -3.66 3.42 42.52
C ALA A 766 -2.18 3.74 42.25
N GLN A 767 -1.82 5.01 42.07
CA GLN A 767 -0.45 5.47 41.85
C GLN A 767 0.35 5.63 43.15
N LEU A 768 -0.30 5.61 44.31
CA LEU A 768 0.36 5.75 45.61
C LEU A 768 1.14 4.50 46.00
N GLY A 769 0.64 3.32 45.60
CA GLY A 769 1.30 2.05 45.89
C GLY A 769 0.43 0.83 45.55
N PRO A 770 1.04 -0.38 45.54
CA PRO A 770 0.36 -1.64 45.24
C PRO A 770 -0.82 -1.97 46.16
N GLU A 771 -0.86 -1.43 47.38
CA GLU A 771 -1.96 -1.60 48.33
C GLU A 771 -3.29 -1.03 47.82
N TYR A 772 -3.26 -0.07 46.89
CA TYR A 772 -4.43 0.50 46.26
C TYR A 772 -4.80 -0.18 44.94
N TRP A 773 -3.98 -1.12 44.47
CA TRP A 773 -4.24 -1.85 43.24
C TRP A 773 -5.41 -2.80 43.47
N PRO A 774 -6.48 -2.71 42.66
CA PRO A 774 -7.62 -3.58 42.83
C PRO A 774 -7.19 -5.04 42.62
N THR A 775 -7.65 -5.92 43.51
CA THR A 775 -7.40 -7.36 43.42
C THR A 775 -8.03 -7.93 42.15
N VAL A 776 -7.44 -9.00 41.62
CA VAL A 776 -8.03 -9.73 40.48
C VAL A 776 -8.95 -10.79 41.06
N GLU A 777 -10.23 -10.77 40.68
CA GLU A 777 -11.21 -11.79 41.07
C GLU A 777 -10.97 -13.09 40.30
N VAL A 778 -10.06 -13.92 40.82
CA VAL A 778 -9.76 -15.22 40.25
C VAL A 778 -10.87 -16.20 40.63
N LYS A 779 -11.47 -16.85 39.63
CA LYS A 779 -12.39 -17.96 39.84
C LYS A 779 -11.61 -19.21 40.25
N VAL A 780 -11.30 -19.31 41.55
CA VAL A 780 -10.62 -20.47 42.13
C VAL A 780 -11.61 -21.65 42.16
N ARG A 781 -11.24 -22.75 41.49
CA ARG A 781 -12.04 -23.98 41.49
C ARG A 781 -12.18 -24.50 42.92
N LYS A 782 -13.37 -25.02 43.27
CA LYS A 782 -13.52 -25.84 44.48
C LYS A 782 -12.48 -26.99 44.47
N PRO A 783 -12.10 -27.52 45.65
CA PRO A 783 -11.23 -28.69 45.75
C PRO A 783 -11.67 -29.77 44.77
N ASN A 784 -10.73 -30.28 43.98
CA ASN A 784 -11.05 -31.23 42.92
C ASN A 784 -11.50 -32.58 43.52
N GLY A 785 -11.99 -33.49 42.68
CA GLY A 785 -12.45 -34.81 43.15
C GLY A 785 -11.37 -35.60 43.89
N GLN A 786 -10.09 -35.42 43.54
CA GLN A 786 -8.98 -36.06 44.25
C GLN A 786 -8.80 -35.50 45.66
N THR A 787 -8.87 -34.17 45.84
CA THR A 787 -8.84 -33.54 47.17
C THR A 787 -10.09 -33.89 47.99
N GLN A 788 -11.26 -33.97 47.35
CA GLN A 788 -12.50 -34.38 48.01
C GLN A 788 -12.50 -35.85 48.45
N ALA A 789 -11.75 -36.73 47.76
CA ALA A 789 -11.58 -38.11 48.20
C ALA A 789 -10.90 -38.21 49.57
N TYR A 790 -10.04 -37.24 49.94
CA TYR A 790 -9.46 -37.21 51.29
C TYR A 790 -10.47 -36.82 52.37
N TYR A 791 -11.64 -36.24 52.02
CA TYR A 791 -12.65 -35.86 53.00
C TYR A 791 -13.28 -37.07 53.70
N SER A 792 -13.37 -38.22 53.04
CA SER A 792 -13.83 -39.47 53.68
C SER A 792 -12.80 -40.07 54.64
N SER A 793 -11.54 -39.64 54.55
CA SER A 793 -10.44 -40.15 55.37
C SER A 793 -10.02 -39.16 56.47
N LEU A 794 -10.70 -38.01 56.60
CA LEU A 794 -10.45 -37.06 57.68
C LEU A 794 -10.80 -37.72 59.02
N ASP A 795 -9.89 -37.63 60.00
CA ASP A 795 -10.05 -38.23 61.34
C ASP A 795 -10.28 -39.76 61.34
N ASN A 796 -9.82 -40.49 60.31
CA ASN A 796 -10.16 -41.91 60.16
C ASN A 796 -9.86 -42.76 61.41
N GLU A 797 -8.68 -42.63 62.02
CA GLU A 797 -8.32 -43.41 63.22
C GLU A 797 -9.23 -43.11 64.42
N ARG A 798 -9.54 -41.83 64.65
CA ARG A 798 -10.44 -41.39 65.73
C ARG A 798 -11.88 -41.84 65.47
N ILE A 799 -12.35 -41.70 64.23
CA ILE A 799 -13.70 -42.12 63.80
C ILE A 799 -13.83 -43.63 63.92
N GLU A 800 -12.83 -44.41 63.51
CA GLU A 800 -12.83 -45.86 63.66
C GLU A 800 -12.88 -46.27 65.14
N GLN A 801 -12.06 -45.68 66.00
CA GLN A 801 -12.10 -45.96 67.44
C GLN A 801 -13.45 -45.59 68.07
N ARG A 802 -13.97 -44.39 67.77
CA ARG A 802 -15.26 -43.93 68.28
C ARG A 802 -16.42 -44.75 67.73
N SER A 803 -16.34 -45.20 66.47
CA SER A 803 -17.37 -46.04 65.86
C SER A 803 -17.51 -47.39 66.58
N LYS A 804 -16.40 -47.97 67.08
CA LYS A 804 -16.44 -49.19 67.91
C LYS A 804 -17.12 -48.96 69.24
N GLU A 805 -16.89 -47.80 69.87
CA GLU A 805 -17.59 -47.41 71.12
C GLU A 805 -19.08 -47.20 70.88
N LEU A 806 -19.44 -46.47 69.80
CA LEU A 806 -20.83 -46.23 69.41
C LEU A 806 -21.53 -47.52 68.99
N TYR A 807 -20.82 -48.46 68.38
CA TYR A 807 -21.37 -49.77 68.04
C TYR A 807 -21.69 -50.57 69.31
N LYS A 808 -20.83 -50.53 70.33
CA LYS A 808 -21.15 -51.12 71.65
C LYS A 808 -22.38 -50.45 72.28
N ALA A 809 -22.45 -49.12 72.25
CA ALA A 809 -23.62 -48.39 72.74
C ALA A 809 -24.89 -48.75 71.96
N TYR A 810 -24.80 -48.93 70.63
CA TYR A 810 -25.90 -49.41 69.79
C TYR A 810 -26.35 -50.82 70.19
N THR A 811 -25.42 -51.76 70.40
CA THR A 811 -25.78 -53.12 70.78
C THR A 811 -26.51 -53.18 72.12
N GLU A 812 -26.18 -52.31 73.07
CA GLU A 812 -26.92 -52.21 74.33
C GLU A 812 -28.29 -51.55 74.14
N SER A 813 -28.35 -50.40 73.44
CA SER A 813 -29.64 -49.71 73.18
C SER A 813 -30.61 -50.57 72.37
N LYS A 814 -30.12 -51.39 71.43
CA LYS A 814 -30.94 -52.26 70.56
C LYS A 814 -31.60 -53.42 71.31
N LYS A 815 -31.08 -53.80 72.48
CA LYS A 815 -31.75 -54.76 73.38
C LYS A 815 -33.00 -54.15 74.02
N HIS A 816 -33.00 -52.84 74.23
CA HIS A 816 -34.07 -52.11 74.89
C HIS A 816 -35.09 -51.51 73.92
N SER A 817 -34.70 -51.21 72.67
CA SER A 817 -35.59 -50.69 71.64
C SER A 817 -35.43 -51.40 70.29
N LEU A 818 -36.54 -51.59 69.58
CA LEU A 818 -36.53 -52.18 68.23
C LEU A 818 -35.84 -51.30 67.19
N PHE A 819 -35.74 -49.99 67.41
CA PHE A 819 -35.05 -49.06 66.53
C PHE A 819 -34.20 -48.08 67.37
N VAL A 820 -32.91 -48.01 67.06
CA VAL A 820 -31.95 -47.11 67.71
C VAL A 820 -31.61 -46.02 66.70
N THR A 821 -31.88 -44.77 67.06
CA THR A 821 -31.62 -43.63 66.18
C THR A 821 -30.19 -43.14 66.34
N PRO A 822 -29.61 -42.43 65.36
CA PRO A 822 -28.33 -41.76 65.53
C PRO A 822 -28.31 -40.78 66.73
N MET A 823 -29.47 -40.24 67.10
CA MET A 823 -29.65 -39.38 68.28
C MET A 823 -29.33 -40.09 69.60
N ASP A 824 -29.56 -41.40 69.63
CA ASP A 824 -29.30 -42.23 70.82
C ASP A 824 -27.83 -42.69 70.87
N LEU A 825 -27.01 -42.31 69.88
CA LEU A 825 -25.62 -42.73 69.74
C LEU A 825 -24.65 -41.55 69.75
N TRP A 826 -24.66 -40.76 68.68
CA TRP A 826 -23.61 -39.77 68.42
C TRP A 826 -24.15 -38.43 67.93
N LEU A 827 -25.41 -38.37 67.52
CA LEU A 827 -26.07 -37.12 67.14
C LEU A 827 -26.64 -36.45 68.39
N GLU A 828 -25.91 -35.51 68.96
CA GLU A 828 -26.41 -34.76 70.11
C GLU A 828 -27.49 -33.77 69.68
N VAL A 829 -28.73 -34.05 70.09
CA VAL A 829 -29.85 -33.12 69.93
C VAL A 829 -30.16 -32.50 71.29
N LYS A 830 -29.88 -31.21 71.43
CA LYS A 830 -30.17 -30.46 72.66
C LYS A 830 -31.68 -30.29 72.80
N GLY A 831 -32.34 -31.19 73.53
CA GLY A 831 -33.76 -31.10 73.85
C GLY A 831 -34.02 -30.22 75.07
N ALA A 832 -34.66 -29.06 74.86
CA ALA A 832 -35.38 -28.33 75.92
C ALA A 832 -36.87 -28.73 75.99
N GLN A 833 -37.33 -29.65 75.14
CA GLN A 833 -38.66 -30.24 75.21
C GLN A 833 -38.54 -31.77 75.31
N THR A 834 -38.75 -32.26 76.53
CA THR A 834 -39.20 -33.62 76.91
C THR A 834 -39.08 -34.72 75.85
N ARG A 835 -37.96 -35.45 75.89
CA ARG A 835 -38.07 -36.91 75.94
C ARG A 835 -37.93 -37.30 77.41
N ARG A 836 -39.06 -37.43 78.12
CA ARG A 836 -39.09 -38.23 79.33
C ARG A 836 -38.56 -39.60 78.93
N ALA A 837 -37.39 -39.97 79.43
CA ALA A 837 -37.08 -41.38 79.57
C ALA A 837 -38.29 -42.02 80.25
N ALA A 838 -38.94 -42.96 79.58
CA ALA A 838 -40.01 -43.76 80.15
C ALA A 838 -39.42 -44.51 81.36
N LYS A 839 -39.51 -43.89 82.54
CA LYS A 839 -39.31 -44.57 83.83
C LYS A 839 -40.61 -44.83 84.56
N ASN A 840 -41.70 -44.14 84.21
CA ASN A 840 -43.03 -44.41 84.78
C ASN A 840 -44.07 -44.50 83.64
N THR A 841 -44.30 -45.72 83.16
CA THR A 841 -45.54 -46.11 82.48
C THR A 841 -46.12 -47.26 83.30
N ASP A 842 -47.30 -47.05 83.87
CA ASP A 842 -48.10 -48.18 84.37
C ASP A 842 -48.61 -49.01 83.18
N LEU A 843 -48.91 -50.28 83.47
CA LEU A 843 -49.15 -51.40 82.53
C LEU A 843 -50.21 -51.19 81.43
N GLU A 844 -50.92 -50.06 81.39
CA GLU A 844 -52.01 -49.80 80.43
C GLU A 844 -51.96 -48.44 79.68
N GLY A 845 -50.91 -47.63 79.83
CA GLY A 845 -50.53 -46.63 78.81
C GLY A 845 -51.47 -45.45 78.49
N TYR A 846 -51.91 -44.64 79.47
CA TYR A 846 -52.57 -43.35 79.22
C TYR A 846 -52.01 -42.18 80.06
N THR A 847 -51.95 -40.97 79.48
CA THR A 847 -51.54 -39.69 80.12
C THR A 847 -52.75 -38.77 80.35
N VAL A 848 -52.90 -38.23 81.57
CA VAL A 848 -54.02 -37.33 81.96
C VAL A 848 -53.62 -35.85 81.85
N ASP A 849 -54.49 -35.06 81.22
CA ASP A 849 -54.43 -33.63 80.94
C ASP A 849 -54.43 -32.71 82.18
N THR A 850 -53.84 -31.51 82.04
CA THR A 850 -54.05 -30.39 82.97
C THR A 850 -54.57 -29.15 82.23
N LEU A 851 -55.89 -28.96 82.28
CA LEU A 851 -56.59 -27.72 81.99
C LEU A 851 -57.33 -27.32 83.27
N GLY A 852 -56.90 -26.23 83.91
CA GLY A 852 -57.62 -25.64 85.04
C GLY A 852 -56.71 -25.03 86.11
N LYS A 853 -56.42 -23.73 85.95
CA LYS A 853 -56.37 -22.72 87.03
C LYS A 853 -55.84 -21.39 86.48
N SER A 854 -56.77 -20.61 85.93
CA SER A 854 -56.68 -19.15 85.92
C SER A 854 -58.07 -18.61 86.27
N LEU A 855 -58.31 -18.41 87.56
CA LEU A 855 -59.37 -17.57 88.13
C LEU A 855 -59.11 -17.47 89.65
N GLU A 856 -59.23 -16.25 90.17
CA GLU A 856 -59.18 -15.78 91.56
C GLU A 856 -57.83 -15.23 92.10
N ASP A 857 -57.64 -13.92 91.84
CA ASP A 857 -57.32 -12.78 92.75
C ASP A 857 -56.45 -13.02 94.00
N ASP A 858 -55.20 -12.53 93.96
CA ASP A 858 -54.73 -11.26 94.55
C ASP A 858 -53.31 -10.91 94.02
#